data_AF-A0A3Q9KMZ3-F1
#
_entry.id   AF-A0A3Q9KMZ3-F1
#
_cell.length_a   1.000
_cell.length_b   1.000
_cell.length_c   1.000
_cell.angle_alpha   90.00
_cell.angle_beta   90.00
_cell.angle_gamma   90.00
#
_symmetry.space_group_name_H-M   'P 1'
#
loop_
_entity.id
_entity.type
_entity.pdbx_description
1 polymer ?
#
loop_
_entity_poly.entity_id
_entity_poly.type
_entity_poly.pdbx_seq_one_letter_code
_entity_poly.pdbx_strand_id
1 'polypeptide(L)'
;MNTAPASRTDASAPSAHRVPGQHRRAVPASELPHHTDLLAHPDPATVAGAAAVENLLRCWVREAGLPAPEDGATLRIELPASAAALLVPIHYWSPTGSHRFGLPQLVGAPSQSPPVDAVTLAALLARETTATEPRTDTLATSTSGLASASTPTPISTSASTSVSAPDLVARVADSLRRTATFVTDRREHPDDGPDRFLSAEQSLLLGHPLHPTPKSREGLTDAEAALYSAECRGSFPLHWLAVDPSVLASDSAWTERGRLVPASHLTERLALDGSPSRPQLPDGHAILPVHPWQLREARQRPPIAALFDAGLLRDLGPLGSPWHPTSSLRTVHRTGAPAMLKLSLALRITNSRRENLRKELHRGLEVHRLLRAGLSTRWHSVHPDFDIVRDPAWLAVDTPGGDPLSGLDVVIRHNPFAPSDDVTCVAGLTALLPTAHAAPPAPSAHPSYPAHPSYPAYPTHPVHPAHPVHPAHSVHLAHQTPSTPAPHSMHPTHATHPVHLSHALGSSARRLETAVGAPRSRLADIVTRLAARTGRPRGAVSAEWFLRYLEHVVRPVLWLDSEAGIALEAHQQNTLVLLDADGWPKGGRYRDNQGYYFRESHRAELDAQLPGIGLASDTFVPDQVADERFVYYLGINNVLGLIGAFGSQRLADEGLLLAAFRRFLTEAASGPARLRTALTDHLLDSPVLRCKANLLTRLRGLDELVGPVETQSVYVTIANPLHS
;
A
#
# COMPACT_ATOMS: atom_id res chain seq x y z
N MET A 1 11.21 79.22 -8.97
CA MET A 1 9.77 79.57 -9.14
C MET A 1 9.02 78.66 -8.18
N ASN A 2 8.51 79.18 -7.05
CA ASN A 2 7.21 79.87 -6.88
C ASN A 2 6.01 78.93 -7.13
N THR A 3 5.04 78.74 -6.23
CA THR A 3 4.67 79.48 -4.98
C THR A 3 4.18 78.56 -3.83
N ALA A 4 4.17 79.06 -2.58
CA ALA A 4 3.42 78.52 -1.42
C ALA A 4 1.97 79.08 -1.39
N PRO A 5 1.04 78.77 -0.43
CA PRO A 5 1.16 78.62 1.04
C PRO A 5 0.78 77.19 1.54
N ALA A 6 0.37 76.81 2.77
CA ALA A 6 -0.08 77.52 3.99
C ALA A 6 0.34 76.85 5.33
N SER A 7 -0.59 76.52 6.25
CA SER A 7 -0.30 76.35 7.70
C SER A 7 -1.22 75.40 8.50
N ARG A 8 -0.78 75.11 9.75
CA ARG A 8 -1.35 74.30 10.88
C ARG A 8 -0.79 72.86 11.00
N THR A 9 -0.14 72.35 12.06
CA THR A 9 0.01 72.55 13.54
C THR A 9 -0.69 71.50 14.40
N ASP A 10 0.05 70.99 15.40
CA ASP A 10 -0.34 70.09 16.52
C ASP A 10 -0.75 68.63 16.16
N ALA A 11 -0.54 67.60 17.00
CA ALA A 11 -0.01 67.54 18.38
C ALA A 11 0.91 66.30 18.64
N SER A 12 1.47 66.21 19.86
CA SER A 12 2.41 65.17 20.32
C SER A 12 1.77 63.88 20.86
N ALA A 13 2.52 62.77 20.83
CA ALA A 13 2.18 61.50 21.48
C ALA A 13 2.37 61.51 23.02
N PRO A 14 1.86 60.48 23.73
CA PRO A 14 2.56 60.00 24.93
C PRO A 14 2.66 58.46 25.09
N SER A 15 3.81 58.05 25.63
CA SER A 15 4.10 56.88 26.50
C SER A 15 3.67 55.45 26.13
N ALA A 16 4.65 54.55 26.20
CA ALA A 16 4.49 53.11 26.17
C ALA A 16 3.79 52.55 27.43
N HIS A 17 3.18 51.36 27.26
CA HIS A 17 2.97 50.39 28.34
C HIS A 17 3.68 49.07 27.99
N ARG A 18 4.53 48.57 28.90
CA ARG A 18 4.98 47.17 28.89
C ARG A 18 3.92 46.30 29.56
N VAL A 19 3.55 45.20 28.92
CA VAL A 19 2.82 44.07 29.52
C VAL A 19 3.64 42.80 29.19
N PRO A 20 3.87 41.87 30.15
CA PRO A 20 5.01 40.96 30.07
C PRO A 20 4.77 39.74 29.16
N GLY A 21 5.85 39.26 28.55
CA GLY A 21 5.85 38.01 27.79
C GLY A 21 5.59 36.81 28.71
N GLN A 22 4.47 36.11 28.47
CA GLN A 22 4.21 34.83 29.13
C GLN A 22 4.96 33.72 28.39
N HIS A 23 5.80 32.97 29.12
CA HIS A 23 6.37 31.73 28.60
C HIS A 23 5.23 30.77 28.22
N ARG A 24 5.30 30.18 27.01
CA ARG A 24 4.45 29.04 26.60
C ARG A 24 4.66 27.88 27.58
N ARG A 25 3.82 27.79 28.61
CA ARG A 25 3.73 26.62 29.49
C ARG A 25 2.92 25.56 28.76
N ALA A 26 3.59 24.51 28.29
CA ALA A 26 2.91 23.37 27.67
C ALA A 26 1.86 22.80 28.63
N VAL A 27 0.64 22.56 28.12
CA VAL A 27 -0.42 21.90 28.88
C VAL A 27 -0.02 20.44 29.10
N PRO A 28 -0.07 19.90 30.33
CA PRO A 28 0.21 18.49 30.58
C PRO A 28 -0.78 17.59 29.82
N ALA A 29 -0.28 16.49 29.25
CA ALA A 29 -1.12 15.53 28.53
C ALA A 29 -1.89 14.62 29.50
N SER A 30 -2.97 15.16 30.10
CA SER A 30 -3.89 14.45 30.98
C SER A 30 -5.34 14.89 30.73
N GLU A 31 -6.24 13.92 30.60
CA GLU A 31 -7.71 14.10 30.67
C GLU A 31 -8.37 14.92 29.54
N LEU A 32 -7.99 14.65 28.29
CA LEU A 32 -9.01 14.54 27.24
C LEU A 32 -9.79 13.21 27.45
N PRO A 33 -11.12 13.17 27.25
CA PRO A 33 -11.87 11.93 27.38
C PRO A 33 -11.36 10.88 26.39
N HIS A 34 -11.34 9.61 26.82
CA HIS A 34 -10.92 8.48 25.98
C HIS A 34 -11.95 8.20 24.88
N HIS A 35 -11.88 8.96 23.79
CA HIS A 35 -12.55 8.63 22.53
C HIS A 35 -11.98 7.30 22.02
N THR A 36 -12.79 6.24 22.11
CA THR A 36 -12.46 4.90 21.61
C THR A 36 -12.13 4.99 20.12
N ASP A 37 -10.90 4.59 19.74
CA ASP A 37 -10.52 4.53 18.32
C ASP A 37 -11.42 3.51 17.62
N LEU A 38 -12.32 3.97 16.76
CA LEU A 38 -13.32 3.13 16.10
C LEU A 38 -12.69 2.10 15.15
N LEU A 39 -11.42 2.28 14.75
CA LEU A 39 -10.67 1.25 14.04
C LEU A 39 -10.32 0.03 14.94
N ALA A 40 -10.44 0.14 16.27
CA ALA A 40 -10.39 -0.97 17.22
C ALA A 40 -11.77 -1.61 17.53
N HIS A 41 -12.87 -1.08 16.97
CA HIS A 41 -14.22 -1.48 17.39
C HIS A 41 -14.51 -2.98 17.12
N PRO A 42 -15.17 -3.71 18.04
CA PRO A 42 -15.39 -5.15 17.90
C PRO A 42 -16.33 -5.54 16.74
N ASP A 43 -17.24 -4.65 16.31
CA ASP A 43 -18.00 -4.83 15.07
C ASP A 43 -17.16 -4.38 13.84
N PRO A 44 -16.93 -5.25 12.84
CA PRO A 44 -16.25 -4.93 11.57
C PRO A 44 -16.93 -3.84 10.73
N ALA A 45 -18.25 -3.69 10.78
CA ALA A 45 -18.95 -2.67 9.99
C ALA A 45 -18.64 -1.25 10.48
N THR A 46 -18.56 -1.05 11.80
CA THR A 46 -18.12 0.20 12.43
C THR A 46 -16.67 0.53 12.07
N VAL A 47 -15.77 -0.47 12.05
CA VAL A 47 -14.38 -0.29 11.60
C VAL A 47 -14.32 0.18 10.15
N ALA A 48 -15.07 -0.47 9.26
CA ALA A 48 -15.15 -0.08 7.84
C ALA A 48 -15.72 1.33 7.67
N GLY A 49 -16.78 1.67 8.41
CA GLY A 49 -17.38 3.01 8.46
C GLY A 49 -16.38 4.09 8.84
N ALA A 50 -15.68 3.89 9.96
CA ALA A 50 -14.65 4.83 10.44
C ALA A 50 -13.48 4.96 9.45
N ALA A 51 -13.00 3.86 8.87
CA ALA A 51 -11.91 3.88 7.88
C ALA A 51 -12.30 4.65 6.61
N ALA A 52 -13.52 4.46 6.10
CA ALA A 52 -14.01 5.19 4.93
C ALA A 52 -14.24 6.68 5.23
N VAL A 53 -14.76 7.02 6.41
CA VAL A 53 -14.86 8.41 6.88
C VAL A 53 -13.49 9.08 6.96
N GLU A 54 -12.49 8.45 7.61
CA GLU A 54 -11.15 9.02 7.66
C GLU A 54 -10.53 9.21 6.27
N ASN A 55 -10.70 8.26 5.36
CA ASN A 55 -10.14 8.34 4.01
C ASN A 55 -10.82 9.44 3.16
N LEU A 56 -12.15 9.59 3.23
CA LEU A 56 -12.87 10.68 2.59
C LEU A 56 -12.44 12.05 3.13
N LEU A 57 -12.33 12.19 4.46
CA LEU A 57 -11.87 13.42 5.12
C LEU A 57 -10.41 13.75 4.77
N ARG A 58 -9.50 12.77 4.75
CA ARG A 58 -8.10 12.95 4.33
C ARG A 58 -7.98 13.42 2.88
N CYS A 59 -8.79 12.86 1.97
CA CYS A 59 -8.85 13.34 0.59
C CYS A 59 -9.37 14.79 0.55
N TRP A 60 -10.49 15.09 1.21
CA TRP A 60 -11.08 16.43 1.19
C TRP A 60 -10.17 17.51 1.79
N VAL A 61 -9.61 17.28 2.98
CA VAL A 61 -8.69 18.22 3.64
C VAL A 61 -7.48 18.53 2.75
N ARG A 62 -6.93 17.53 2.07
CA ARG A 62 -5.79 17.68 1.16
C ARG A 62 -6.16 18.35 -0.16
N GLU A 63 -7.28 17.97 -0.76
CA GLU A 63 -7.67 18.38 -2.12
C GLU A 63 -8.41 19.72 -2.15
N ALA A 64 -9.06 20.11 -1.05
CA ALA A 64 -9.60 21.46 -0.82
C ALA A 64 -8.64 22.40 -0.06
N GLY A 65 -7.46 21.92 0.34
CA GLY A 65 -6.41 22.74 0.97
C GLY A 65 -6.76 23.30 2.35
N LEU A 66 -7.50 22.53 3.17
CA LEU A 66 -8.01 23.02 4.45
C LEU A 66 -6.88 23.15 5.51
N PRO A 67 -6.78 24.29 6.22
CA PRO A 67 -5.77 24.50 7.26
C PRO A 67 -6.08 23.72 8.54
N ALA A 68 -5.11 23.66 9.45
CA ALA A 68 -5.35 23.22 10.82
C ALA A 68 -6.28 24.22 11.55
N PRO A 69 -7.28 23.75 12.33
CA PRO A 69 -8.11 24.64 13.13
C PRO A 69 -7.35 25.22 14.32
N GLU A 70 -7.71 26.44 14.74
CA GLU A 70 -7.04 27.17 15.82
C GLU A 70 -7.14 26.47 17.19
N ASP A 71 -8.19 25.68 17.42
CA ASP A 71 -8.40 24.90 18.65
C ASP A 71 -7.60 23.57 18.67
N GLY A 72 -7.10 23.12 17.51
CA GLY A 72 -6.44 21.83 17.31
C GLY A 72 -7.33 20.59 17.55
N ALA A 73 -8.61 20.75 17.88
CA ALA A 73 -9.49 19.72 18.41
C ALA A 73 -10.69 19.43 17.48
N THR A 74 -11.23 20.43 16.79
CA THR A 74 -12.38 20.27 15.89
C THR A 74 -12.14 20.98 14.56
N LEU A 75 -12.02 20.22 13.47
CA LEU A 75 -12.08 20.80 12.13
C LEU A 75 -13.54 21.11 11.80
N ARG A 76 -13.83 22.38 11.47
CA ARG A 76 -15.11 22.79 10.88
C ARG A 76 -14.99 22.79 9.36
N ILE A 77 -15.89 22.11 8.67
CA ILE A 77 -15.97 22.07 7.20
C ILE A 77 -17.28 22.71 6.75
N GLU A 78 -17.21 23.84 6.04
CA GLU A 78 -18.38 24.43 5.38
C GLU A 78 -18.71 23.66 4.08
N LEU A 79 -20.00 23.48 3.80
CA LEU A 79 -20.51 22.81 2.60
C LEU A 79 -21.63 23.68 1.98
N PRO A 80 -21.30 24.86 1.41
CA PRO A 80 -22.29 25.84 0.96
C PRO A 80 -23.18 25.31 -0.17
N ALA A 81 -22.68 24.48 -1.09
CA ALA A 81 -23.53 23.86 -2.11
C ALA A 81 -24.60 22.93 -1.51
N SER A 82 -24.34 22.39 -0.33
CA SER A 82 -25.26 21.56 0.44
C SER A 82 -26.08 22.33 1.49
N ALA A 83 -25.85 23.65 1.64
CA ALA A 83 -26.38 24.47 2.73
C ALA A 83 -26.13 23.88 4.13
N ALA A 84 -24.97 23.23 4.32
CA ALA A 84 -24.62 22.47 5.51
C ALA A 84 -23.21 22.80 6.00
N ALA A 85 -22.88 22.32 7.20
CA ALA A 85 -21.52 22.35 7.72
C ALA A 85 -21.29 21.15 8.66
N LEU A 86 -20.05 20.68 8.76
CA LEU A 86 -19.64 19.56 9.59
C LEU A 86 -18.69 20.02 10.70
N LEU A 87 -18.84 19.42 11.88
CA LEU A 87 -17.84 19.43 12.96
C LEU A 87 -17.16 18.08 12.99
N VAL A 88 -15.84 18.05 12.84
CA VAL A 88 -15.04 16.83 12.70
C VAL A 88 -14.02 16.77 13.85
N PRO A 89 -14.18 15.85 14.82
CA PRO A 89 -13.21 15.69 15.90
C PRO A 89 -11.84 15.28 15.34
N ILE A 90 -10.76 15.88 15.87
CA ILE A 90 -9.38 15.55 15.49
C ILE A 90 -8.78 14.63 16.57
N HIS A 91 -8.39 13.42 16.17
CA HIS A 91 -7.60 12.51 17.02
C HIS A 91 -6.09 12.71 16.80
N TYR A 92 -5.70 13.18 15.61
CA TYR A 92 -4.34 13.55 15.25
C TYR A 92 -4.33 14.47 14.02
N TRP A 93 -3.64 15.61 14.08
CA TRP A 93 -3.33 16.42 12.90
C TRP A 93 -1.89 16.16 12.46
N SER A 94 -1.69 15.92 11.16
CA SER A 94 -0.43 15.47 10.58
C SER A 94 0.07 16.49 9.55
N PRO A 95 1.30 17.03 9.65
CA PRO A 95 1.87 17.91 8.63
C PRO A 95 2.11 17.20 7.29
N THR A 96 2.31 15.87 7.28
CA THR A 96 2.35 15.06 6.05
C THR A 96 0.97 14.60 5.55
N GLY A 97 -0.08 14.96 6.29
CA GLY A 97 -1.48 14.75 5.93
C GLY A 97 -2.02 13.34 6.20
N SER A 98 -1.38 12.58 7.10
CA SER A 98 -1.89 11.31 7.66
C SER A 98 -2.74 11.57 8.91
N HIS A 99 -3.71 12.47 8.81
CA HIS A 99 -4.60 12.85 9.93
C HIS A 99 -5.37 11.63 10.48
N ARG A 100 -5.77 11.67 11.76
CA ARG A 100 -6.76 10.75 12.38
C ARG A 100 -7.97 11.57 12.81
N PHE A 101 -9.18 11.10 12.50
CA PHE A 101 -10.43 11.83 12.73
C PHE A 101 -11.45 10.99 13.52
N GLY A 102 -12.32 11.67 14.25
CA GLY A 102 -13.58 11.11 14.73
C GLY A 102 -14.66 11.18 13.65
N LEU A 103 -15.84 10.62 13.95
CA LEU A 103 -16.97 10.71 13.01
C LEU A 103 -17.52 12.14 12.96
N PRO A 104 -17.79 12.70 11.76
CA PRO A 104 -18.31 14.06 11.61
C PRO A 104 -19.74 14.20 12.12
N GLN A 105 -20.08 15.37 12.66
CA GLN A 105 -21.42 15.74 13.11
C GLN A 105 -21.94 16.94 12.32
N LEU A 106 -23.26 16.98 12.04
CA LEU A 106 -23.87 18.14 11.37
C LEU A 106 -24.01 19.32 12.34
N VAL A 107 -23.59 20.50 11.89
CA VAL A 107 -23.76 21.76 12.63
C VAL A 107 -25.24 22.04 12.83
N GLY A 108 -25.64 22.25 14.09
CA GLY A 108 -27.03 22.51 14.47
C GLY A 108 -27.91 21.25 14.59
N ALA A 109 -27.35 20.05 14.40
CA ALA A 109 -28.07 18.82 14.72
C ALA A 109 -28.32 18.68 16.24
N PRO A 110 -29.44 18.09 16.67
CA PRO A 110 -29.68 17.72 18.06
C PRO A 110 -28.53 16.88 18.66
N SER A 111 -28.27 17.03 19.95
CA SER A 111 -27.17 16.34 20.66
C SER A 111 -27.29 14.80 20.73
N GLN A 112 -28.42 14.25 20.29
CA GLN A 112 -28.66 12.80 20.16
C GLN A 112 -28.62 12.31 18.70
N SER A 113 -28.35 13.18 17.73
CA SER A 113 -28.26 12.79 16.33
C SER A 113 -27.07 11.85 16.07
N PRO A 114 -27.25 10.81 15.23
CA PRO A 114 -26.15 9.98 14.79
C PRO A 114 -25.16 10.83 13.97
N PRO A 115 -23.85 10.54 14.05
CA PRO A 115 -22.87 11.19 13.21
C PRO A 115 -23.09 10.86 11.73
N VAL A 116 -22.57 11.71 10.85
CA VAL A 116 -22.62 11.56 9.40
C VAL A 116 -21.74 10.36 8.99
N ASP A 117 -22.37 9.35 8.41
CA ASP A 117 -21.68 8.17 7.87
C ASP A 117 -20.91 8.47 6.57
N ALA A 118 -20.08 7.52 6.13
CA ALA A 118 -19.27 7.66 4.92
C ALA A 118 -20.10 7.80 3.62
N VAL A 119 -21.32 7.24 3.57
CA VAL A 119 -22.18 7.29 2.36
C VAL A 119 -22.78 8.69 2.22
N THR A 120 -23.27 9.24 3.33
CA THR A 120 -23.79 10.59 3.47
C THR A 120 -22.69 11.63 3.26
N LEU A 121 -21.51 11.42 3.85
CA LEU A 121 -20.33 12.24 3.62
C LEU A 121 -19.93 12.26 2.14
N ALA A 122 -19.87 11.09 1.47
CA ALA A 122 -19.54 11.01 0.05
C ALA A 122 -20.53 11.78 -0.83
N ALA A 123 -21.84 11.72 -0.53
CA ALA A 123 -22.86 12.47 -1.24
C ALA A 123 -22.70 13.99 -1.07
N LEU A 124 -22.38 14.45 0.15
CA LEU A 124 -22.11 15.86 0.46
C LEU A 124 -20.87 16.39 -0.27
N LEU A 125 -19.74 15.68 -0.19
CA LEU A 125 -18.48 16.08 -0.81
C LEU A 125 -18.55 16.07 -2.35
N ALA A 126 -19.27 15.10 -2.93
CA ALA A 126 -19.51 15.06 -4.37
C ALA A 126 -20.35 16.26 -4.83
N ARG A 127 -21.42 16.60 -4.10
CA ARG A 127 -22.27 17.76 -4.39
C ARG A 127 -21.48 19.07 -4.35
N GLU A 128 -20.64 19.25 -3.33
CA GLU A 128 -19.78 20.43 -3.18
C GLU A 128 -18.79 20.57 -4.35
N THR A 129 -18.17 19.47 -4.75
CA THR A 129 -17.28 19.43 -5.92
C THR A 129 -18.01 19.86 -7.19
N THR A 130 -19.20 19.29 -7.47
CA THR A 130 -19.97 19.59 -8.69
C THR A 130 -20.50 21.04 -8.76
N ALA A 131 -20.64 21.72 -7.62
CA ALA A 131 -21.07 23.12 -7.57
C ALA A 131 -19.93 24.12 -7.73
N THR A 132 -18.68 23.68 -7.52
CA THR A 132 -17.47 24.53 -7.63
C THR A 132 -16.94 24.59 -9.07
N GLU A 133 -17.36 23.69 -9.96
CA GLU A 133 -16.95 23.72 -11.36
C GLU A 133 -17.72 24.79 -12.17
N PRO A 134 -17.03 25.63 -12.96
CA PRO A 134 -17.68 26.70 -13.71
C PRO A 134 -18.58 26.12 -14.82
N ARG A 135 -19.86 26.47 -14.81
CA ARG A 135 -20.80 26.13 -15.88
C ARG A 135 -20.36 26.74 -17.20
N THR A 136 -19.80 25.94 -18.09
CA THR A 136 -19.59 26.29 -19.50
C THR A 136 -20.90 26.21 -20.27
N ASP A 137 -21.83 27.12 -19.99
CA ASP A 137 -23.06 27.30 -20.74
C ASP A 137 -22.75 27.88 -22.14
N THR A 138 -22.25 27.03 -23.05
CA THR A 138 -21.98 27.39 -24.45
C THR A 138 -23.30 27.51 -25.21
N LEU A 139 -23.99 28.63 -25.01
CA LEU A 139 -25.11 29.05 -25.85
C LEU A 139 -24.55 29.41 -27.23
N ALA A 140 -24.58 28.47 -28.17
CA ALA A 140 -24.04 28.65 -29.51
C ALA A 140 -24.91 29.63 -30.32
N THR A 141 -24.58 30.91 -30.28
CA THR A 141 -25.14 31.93 -31.18
C THR A 141 -24.69 31.67 -32.62
N SER A 142 -25.59 31.15 -33.43
CA SER A 142 -25.33 30.81 -34.83
C SER A 142 -25.28 32.07 -35.71
N THR A 143 -24.08 32.43 -36.16
CA THR A 143 -23.86 33.33 -37.30
C THR A 143 -23.22 32.57 -38.46
N SER A 144 -23.69 32.83 -39.68
CA SER A 144 -23.36 32.05 -40.87
C SER A 144 -22.19 32.63 -41.67
N GLY A 145 -21.36 31.75 -42.21
CA GLY A 145 -20.29 32.08 -43.17
C GLY A 145 -19.80 30.81 -43.87
N LEU A 146 -19.87 30.77 -45.20
CA LEU A 146 -19.50 29.58 -45.99
C LEU A 146 -18.08 29.69 -46.55
N ALA A 147 -17.26 28.66 -46.34
CA ALA A 147 -16.13 28.32 -47.21
C ALA A 147 -15.77 26.82 -47.07
N SER A 148 -15.29 26.21 -48.16
CA SER A 148 -14.78 24.82 -48.24
C SER A 148 -13.23 24.85 -48.17
N ALA A 149 -12.45 23.76 -47.97
CA ALA A 149 -12.77 22.34 -48.09
C ALA A 149 -11.83 21.41 -47.27
N SER A 150 -12.29 20.16 -47.08
CA SER A 150 -11.49 18.90 -46.99
C SER A 150 -10.31 18.77 -46.00
N THR A 151 -10.56 18.08 -44.89
CA THR A 151 -9.60 17.23 -44.13
C THR A 151 -10.38 16.05 -43.51
N PRO A 152 -9.75 14.92 -43.14
CA PRO A 152 -10.46 13.70 -42.77
C PRO A 152 -11.16 13.79 -41.40
N THR A 153 -12.23 13.01 -41.24
CA THR A 153 -13.16 13.05 -40.11
C THR A 153 -12.48 12.67 -38.79
N PRO A 154 -12.47 13.55 -37.75
CA PRO A 154 -12.17 13.11 -36.40
C PRO A 154 -13.32 12.21 -35.91
N ILE A 155 -12.98 11.09 -35.25
CA ILE A 155 -13.97 10.24 -34.58
C ILE A 155 -14.66 11.08 -33.51
N SER A 156 -15.99 11.06 -33.48
CA SER A 156 -16.79 11.84 -32.53
C SER A 156 -16.39 11.52 -31.10
N THR A 157 -15.72 12.46 -30.42
CA THR A 157 -15.42 12.37 -29.00
C THR A 157 -16.74 12.40 -28.23
N SER A 158 -17.18 11.24 -27.76
CA SER A 158 -18.35 11.10 -26.90
C SER A 158 -18.27 12.10 -25.75
N ALA A 159 -19.36 12.84 -25.52
CA ALA A 159 -19.40 13.95 -24.57
C ALA A 159 -18.82 13.58 -23.20
N SER A 160 -18.18 14.55 -22.55
CA SER A 160 -17.58 14.39 -21.22
C SER A 160 -18.64 14.05 -20.18
N THR A 161 -18.88 12.75 -19.96
CA THR A 161 -19.73 12.26 -18.89
C THR A 161 -19.04 12.51 -17.56
N SER A 162 -19.39 13.61 -16.88
CA SER A 162 -19.05 13.79 -15.48
C SER A 162 -19.59 12.58 -14.70
N VAL A 163 -18.69 11.86 -14.04
CA VAL A 163 -19.06 10.67 -13.28
C VAL A 163 -19.81 11.14 -12.04
N SER A 164 -21.12 10.95 -12.09
CA SER A 164 -22.05 11.63 -11.19
C SER A 164 -21.87 11.20 -9.73
N ALA A 165 -22.26 12.07 -8.79
CA ALA A 165 -22.20 11.79 -7.36
C ALA A 165 -22.70 10.38 -6.95
N PRO A 166 -23.79 9.82 -7.55
CA PRO A 166 -24.18 8.42 -7.38
C PRO A 166 -23.07 7.36 -7.58
N ASP A 167 -22.14 7.51 -8.53
CA ASP A 167 -21.04 6.55 -8.74
C ASP A 167 -20.06 6.55 -7.57
N LEU A 168 -19.67 7.74 -7.07
CA LEU A 168 -18.84 7.81 -5.87
C LEU A 168 -19.55 7.17 -4.67
N VAL A 169 -20.84 7.49 -4.47
CA VAL A 169 -21.65 6.96 -3.37
C VAL A 169 -21.79 5.43 -3.46
N ALA A 170 -22.03 4.88 -4.65
CA ALA A 170 -22.09 3.43 -4.88
C ALA A 170 -20.75 2.74 -4.58
N ARG A 171 -19.64 3.32 -5.06
CA ARG A 171 -18.28 2.82 -4.80
C ARG A 171 -17.87 2.93 -3.33
N VAL A 172 -18.33 3.95 -2.59
CA VAL A 172 -18.13 4.05 -1.15
C VAL A 172 -18.90 2.94 -0.44
N ALA A 173 -20.18 2.73 -0.78
CA ALA A 173 -20.96 1.61 -0.22
C ALA A 173 -20.37 0.23 -0.53
N ASP A 174 -19.80 0.04 -1.72
CA ASP A 174 -19.09 -1.18 -2.13
C ASP A 174 -17.75 -1.36 -1.38
N SER A 175 -16.95 -0.30 -1.27
CA SER A 175 -15.71 -0.28 -0.49
C SER A 175 -15.95 -0.54 1.00
N LEU A 176 -17.06 -0.03 1.57
CA LEU A 176 -17.50 -0.26 2.95
C LEU A 176 -17.78 -1.75 3.20
N ARG A 177 -18.69 -2.36 2.42
CA ARG A 177 -19.06 -3.77 2.56
C ARG A 177 -17.83 -4.67 2.50
N ARG A 178 -16.99 -4.47 1.47
CA ARG A 178 -15.77 -5.28 1.27
C ARG A 178 -14.78 -5.12 2.43
N THR A 179 -14.57 -3.88 2.92
CA THR A 179 -13.70 -3.65 4.09
C THR A 179 -14.25 -4.35 5.34
N ALA A 180 -15.56 -4.34 5.57
CA ALA A 180 -16.16 -5.07 6.68
C ALA A 180 -15.92 -6.58 6.57
N THR A 181 -16.14 -7.18 5.39
CA THR A 181 -15.83 -8.60 5.13
C THR A 181 -14.36 -8.94 5.40
N PHE A 182 -13.41 -8.10 4.97
CA PHE A 182 -11.97 -8.32 5.19
C PHE A 182 -11.57 -8.23 6.66
N VAL A 183 -12.26 -7.38 7.44
CA VAL A 183 -12.03 -7.26 8.89
C VAL A 183 -12.71 -8.39 9.66
N THR A 184 -13.85 -8.92 9.20
CA THR A 184 -14.45 -10.17 9.72
C THR A 184 -13.49 -11.34 9.49
N ASP A 185 -13.13 -11.61 8.24
CA ASP A 185 -12.27 -12.76 7.88
C ASP A 185 -10.94 -12.74 8.65
N ARG A 186 -10.24 -11.60 8.73
CA ARG A 186 -8.97 -11.53 9.48
C ARG A 186 -9.13 -11.68 10.99
N ARG A 187 -10.33 -11.48 11.55
CA ARG A 187 -10.63 -11.71 12.98
C ARG A 187 -11.00 -13.17 13.27
N GLU A 188 -11.63 -13.84 12.31
CA GLU A 188 -11.94 -15.28 12.35
C GLU A 188 -10.69 -16.13 12.05
N HIS A 189 -9.83 -15.66 11.15
CA HIS A 189 -8.61 -16.30 10.68
C HIS A 189 -7.37 -15.40 10.94
N PRO A 190 -6.94 -15.21 12.20
CA PRO A 190 -5.87 -14.26 12.53
C PRO A 190 -4.50 -14.68 11.99
N ASP A 191 -4.15 -15.97 12.04
CA ASP A 191 -2.79 -16.46 11.77
C ASP A 191 -2.35 -16.26 10.31
N ASP A 192 -1.13 -15.75 10.12
CA ASP A 192 -0.48 -15.59 8.81
C ASP A 192 0.19 -16.88 8.32
N GLY A 193 0.41 -16.96 7.01
CA GLY A 193 1.06 -18.12 6.38
C GLY A 193 2.59 -18.14 6.58
N PRO A 194 3.26 -19.28 6.30
CA PRO A 194 4.71 -19.40 6.40
C PRO A 194 5.47 -18.57 5.34
N ASP A 195 4.81 -18.17 4.25
CA ASP A 195 5.32 -17.25 3.25
C ASP A 195 5.14 -15.80 3.73
N ARG A 196 6.24 -15.18 4.17
CA ARG A 196 6.25 -13.82 4.72
C ARG A 196 5.96 -12.75 3.68
N PHE A 197 6.47 -12.92 2.46
CA PHE A 197 6.22 -12.01 1.35
C PHE A 197 4.74 -12.02 0.97
N LEU A 198 4.14 -13.21 0.82
CA LEU A 198 2.72 -13.32 0.54
C LEU A 198 1.85 -12.73 1.66
N SER A 199 2.16 -13.04 2.92
CA SER A 199 1.44 -12.51 4.08
C SER A 199 1.51 -10.97 4.15
N ALA A 200 2.66 -10.38 3.79
CA ALA A 200 2.84 -8.94 3.70
C ALA A 200 2.10 -8.29 2.51
N GLU A 201 1.91 -8.99 1.40
CA GLU A 201 1.05 -8.54 0.29
C GLU A 201 -0.44 -8.63 0.62
N GLN A 202 -0.80 -9.50 1.58
CA GLN A 202 -2.16 -9.77 2.03
C GLN A 202 -2.55 -8.97 3.30
N SER A 203 -1.70 -8.08 3.83
CA SER A 203 -1.95 -7.34 5.08
C SER A 203 -2.78 -6.05 4.93
N LEU A 204 -2.93 -5.52 3.71
CA LEU A 204 -3.44 -4.17 3.43
C LEU A 204 -4.99 -4.08 3.53
N LEU A 205 -5.60 -4.44 4.66
CA LEU A 205 -7.07 -4.58 4.78
C LEU A 205 -7.86 -3.30 4.47
N LEU A 206 -7.41 -2.14 4.96
CA LEU A 206 -8.12 -0.86 4.81
C LEU A 206 -7.82 -0.14 3.47
N GLY A 207 -6.76 -0.56 2.77
CA GLY A 207 -6.38 0.01 1.47
C GLY A 207 -5.60 1.32 1.58
N HIS A 208 -5.52 2.05 0.46
CA HIS A 208 -4.79 3.31 0.37
C HIS A 208 -5.49 4.41 1.19
N PRO A 209 -4.84 5.02 2.20
CA PRO A 209 -5.49 5.92 3.15
C PRO A 209 -5.83 7.31 2.58
N LEU A 210 -5.42 7.57 1.33
CA LEU A 210 -5.57 8.84 0.62
C LEU A 210 -6.28 8.61 -0.73
N HIS A 211 -7.28 7.75 -0.73
CA HIS A 211 -8.17 7.47 -1.87
C HIS A 211 -9.59 7.22 -1.31
N PRO A 212 -10.67 7.72 -1.94
CA PRO A 212 -12.01 7.70 -1.33
C PRO A 212 -12.64 6.31 -1.28
N THR A 213 -12.31 5.43 -2.22
CA THR A 213 -12.97 4.12 -2.42
C THR A 213 -11.96 2.97 -2.58
N PRO A 214 -10.98 2.84 -1.66
CA PRO A 214 -9.75 2.07 -1.89
C PRO A 214 -9.96 0.54 -1.95
N LYS A 215 -11.12 0.04 -1.51
CA LYS A 215 -11.53 -1.37 -1.59
C LYS A 215 -12.72 -1.63 -2.51
N SER A 216 -13.20 -0.64 -3.27
CA SER A 216 -14.26 -0.90 -4.25
C SER A 216 -13.75 -1.81 -5.38
N ARG A 217 -14.58 -2.81 -5.73
CA ARG A 217 -14.31 -3.87 -6.73
C ARG A 217 -15.60 -4.23 -7.48
N GLU A 218 -16.36 -3.21 -7.89
CA GLU A 218 -17.55 -3.38 -8.73
C GLU A 218 -17.26 -4.30 -9.93
N GLY A 219 -18.14 -5.28 -10.14
CA GLY A 219 -17.95 -6.37 -11.10
C GLY A 219 -17.56 -7.70 -10.45
N LEU A 220 -17.11 -7.71 -9.18
CA LEU A 220 -16.99 -8.92 -8.36
C LEU A 220 -18.25 -9.18 -7.52
N THR A 221 -18.81 -10.38 -7.63
CA THR A 221 -19.71 -10.95 -6.62
C THR A 221 -18.97 -11.22 -5.31
N ASP A 222 -19.70 -11.48 -4.21
CA ASP A 222 -19.07 -11.72 -2.90
C ASP A 222 -18.28 -13.05 -2.86
N ALA A 223 -18.75 -14.08 -3.57
CA ALA A 223 -18.02 -15.35 -3.72
C ALA A 223 -16.73 -15.19 -4.53
N GLU A 224 -16.78 -14.44 -5.64
CA GLU A 224 -15.57 -14.07 -6.40
C GLU A 224 -14.64 -13.17 -5.57
N ALA A 225 -15.19 -12.30 -4.71
CA ALA A 225 -14.40 -11.45 -3.83
C ALA A 225 -13.59 -12.28 -2.82
N ALA A 226 -14.16 -13.32 -2.22
CA ALA A 226 -13.41 -14.20 -1.30
C ALA A 226 -12.22 -14.88 -1.98
N LEU A 227 -12.37 -15.33 -3.23
CA LEU A 227 -11.31 -16.01 -3.99
C LEU A 227 -10.24 -15.04 -4.53
N TYR A 228 -10.65 -13.89 -5.07
CA TYR A 228 -9.77 -12.97 -5.80
C TYR A 228 -9.22 -11.81 -4.94
N SER A 229 -9.58 -11.72 -3.66
CA SER A 229 -9.08 -10.69 -2.73
C SER A 229 -7.85 -11.16 -1.95
N ALA A 230 -6.77 -10.38 -1.99
CA ALA A 230 -5.58 -10.62 -1.18
C ALA A 230 -5.89 -10.53 0.33
N GLU A 231 -6.84 -9.69 0.71
CA GLU A 231 -7.23 -9.42 2.10
C GLU A 231 -7.86 -10.65 2.76
N CYS A 232 -8.62 -11.46 2.01
CA CYS A 232 -9.19 -12.75 2.45
C CYS A 232 -8.17 -13.91 2.41
N ARG A 233 -6.89 -13.62 2.17
CA ARG A 233 -5.84 -14.59 1.81
C ARG A 233 -6.24 -15.55 0.68
N GLY A 234 -7.06 -15.06 -0.27
CA GLY A 234 -7.71 -15.88 -1.30
C GLY A 234 -6.75 -16.72 -2.17
N SER A 235 -7.31 -17.71 -2.87
CA SER A 235 -6.57 -18.52 -3.83
C SER A 235 -7.49 -19.11 -4.89
N PHE A 236 -6.96 -19.32 -6.10
CA PHE A 236 -7.70 -19.89 -7.22
C PHE A 236 -6.75 -20.53 -8.25
N PRO A 237 -7.13 -21.64 -8.91
CA PRO A 237 -6.41 -22.09 -10.09
C PRO A 237 -6.62 -21.07 -11.23
N LEU A 238 -5.58 -20.84 -12.04
CA LEU A 238 -5.71 -20.03 -13.24
C LEU A 238 -6.39 -20.83 -14.34
N HIS A 239 -7.20 -20.16 -15.16
CA HIS A 239 -7.57 -20.70 -16.46
C HIS A 239 -6.41 -20.56 -17.43
N TRP A 240 -6.33 -21.47 -18.40
CA TRP A 240 -5.30 -21.45 -19.42
C TRP A 240 -5.92 -21.60 -20.80
N LEU A 241 -5.47 -20.79 -21.75
CA LEU A 241 -5.86 -20.91 -23.16
C LEU A 241 -4.71 -21.56 -23.95
N ALA A 242 -5.04 -22.49 -24.84
CA ALA A 242 -4.18 -22.75 -25.99
C ALA A 242 -4.40 -21.64 -27.03
N VAL A 243 -3.30 -21.06 -27.51
CA VAL A 243 -3.27 -19.95 -28.47
C VAL A 243 -2.56 -20.41 -29.74
N ASP A 244 -3.21 -20.24 -30.89
CA ASP A 244 -2.61 -20.56 -32.18
C ASP A 244 -1.43 -19.61 -32.52
N PRO A 245 -0.33 -20.11 -33.10
CA PRO A 245 0.82 -19.28 -33.46
C PRO A 245 0.52 -18.06 -34.34
N SER A 246 -0.55 -18.08 -35.14
CA SER A 246 -0.93 -16.95 -36.02
C SER A 246 -1.49 -15.73 -35.29
N VAL A 247 -1.88 -15.86 -34.02
CA VAL A 247 -2.42 -14.77 -33.18
C VAL A 247 -1.64 -14.60 -31.86
N LEU A 248 -0.51 -15.31 -31.71
CA LEU A 248 0.34 -15.25 -30.52
C LEU A 248 1.40 -14.15 -30.63
N ALA A 249 1.30 -13.14 -29.78
CA ALA A 249 2.38 -12.18 -29.55
C ALA A 249 3.17 -12.55 -28.29
N SER A 250 4.51 -12.57 -28.37
CA SER A 250 5.37 -12.75 -27.18
C SER A 250 6.79 -12.24 -27.45
N ASP A 251 7.49 -11.84 -26.37
CA ASP A 251 8.94 -11.58 -26.40
C ASP A 251 9.54 -11.96 -25.02
N SER A 252 10.85 -12.22 -25.00
CA SER A 252 11.59 -12.66 -23.80
C SER A 252 13.04 -12.16 -23.82
N ALA A 253 13.54 -11.90 -22.61
CA ALA A 253 14.95 -11.82 -22.26
C ALA A 253 15.27 -12.70 -21.03
N TRP A 254 14.33 -13.57 -20.60
CA TRP A 254 14.55 -14.54 -19.53
C TRP A 254 15.65 -15.51 -19.95
N THR A 255 16.70 -15.66 -19.14
CA THR A 255 17.78 -16.62 -19.44
C THR A 255 18.10 -17.55 -18.28
N GLU A 256 18.18 -18.84 -18.57
CA GLU A 256 18.62 -19.88 -17.64
C GLU A 256 19.97 -20.43 -18.10
N ARG A 257 20.97 -20.43 -17.19
CA ARG A 257 22.36 -20.85 -17.49
C ARG A 257 22.93 -20.17 -18.77
N GLY A 258 22.60 -18.89 -18.95
CA GLY A 258 23.01 -18.07 -20.10
C GLY A 258 22.19 -18.25 -21.39
N ARG A 259 21.28 -19.23 -21.47
CA ARG A 259 20.45 -19.48 -22.66
C ARG A 259 19.08 -18.80 -22.55
N LEU A 260 18.60 -18.20 -23.64
CA LEU A 260 17.26 -17.61 -23.73
C LEU A 260 16.18 -18.68 -23.55
N VAL A 261 15.13 -18.35 -22.79
CA VAL A 261 13.95 -19.19 -22.60
C VAL A 261 12.72 -18.49 -23.20
N PRO A 262 12.04 -19.08 -24.19
CA PRO A 262 10.82 -18.51 -24.77
C PRO A 262 9.71 -18.37 -23.72
N ALA A 263 8.91 -17.31 -23.84
CA ALA A 263 7.84 -17.01 -22.88
C ALA A 263 6.79 -18.14 -22.81
N SER A 264 6.47 -18.77 -23.94
CA SER A 264 5.60 -19.95 -24.04
C SER A 264 6.11 -21.18 -23.28
N HIS A 265 7.43 -21.37 -23.19
CA HIS A 265 8.00 -22.44 -22.37
C HIS A 265 7.96 -22.10 -20.87
N LEU A 266 8.05 -20.82 -20.51
CA LEU A 266 7.88 -20.38 -19.12
C LEU A 266 6.45 -20.65 -18.64
N THR A 267 5.43 -20.25 -19.41
CA THR A 267 4.02 -20.50 -19.05
C THR A 267 3.68 -21.99 -19.03
N GLU A 268 4.17 -22.78 -19.99
CA GLU A 268 4.01 -24.24 -19.99
C GLU A 268 4.50 -24.87 -18.68
N ARG A 269 5.74 -24.59 -18.24
CA ARG A 269 6.25 -25.13 -16.97
C ARG A 269 5.42 -24.69 -15.76
N LEU A 270 4.92 -23.46 -15.75
CA LEU A 270 4.10 -22.91 -14.67
C LEU A 270 2.69 -23.53 -14.61
N ALA A 271 2.12 -23.90 -15.76
CA ALA A 271 0.84 -24.59 -15.90
C ALA A 271 0.92 -26.06 -15.47
N LEU A 272 2.01 -26.75 -15.85
CA LEU A 272 2.25 -28.15 -15.48
C LEU A 272 2.54 -28.31 -13.99
N ASP A 273 3.26 -27.37 -13.37
CA ASP A 273 3.62 -27.37 -11.95
C ASP A 273 4.28 -28.69 -11.47
N GLY A 274 5.11 -29.29 -12.34
CA GLY A 274 5.75 -30.59 -12.10
C GLY A 274 4.88 -31.81 -12.42
N SER A 275 3.61 -31.64 -12.79
CA SER A 275 2.76 -32.75 -13.24
C SER A 275 3.27 -33.36 -14.57
N PRO A 276 3.31 -34.70 -14.69
CA PRO A 276 3.68 -35.37 -15.94
C PRO A 276 2.56 -35.34 -16.99
N SER A 277 1.31 -35.06 -16.62
CA SER A 277 0.17 -35.04 -17.53
C SER A 277 0.07 -33.72 -18.28
N ARG A 278 0.84 -33.57 -19.36
CA ARG A 278 0.73 -32.43 -20.29
C ARG A 278 -0.67 -32.39 -20.92
N PRO A 279 -1.37 -31.23 -20.94
CA PRO A 279 -2.63 -31.10 -21.66
C PRO A 279 -2.39 -31.35 -23.16
N GLN A 280 -3.34 -31.99 -23.84
CA GLN A 280 -3.22 -32.27 -25.27
C GLN A 280 -3.50 -31.01 -26.10
N LEU A 281 -2.43 -30.23 -26.31
CA LEU A 281 -2.42 -29.07 -27.21
C LEU A 281 -2.51 -29.52 -28.67
N PRO A 282 -3.10 -28.71 -29.57
CA PRO A 282 -2.82 -28.79 -30.99
C PRO A 282 -1.35 -28.43 -31.26
N ASP A 283 -0.80 -28.87 -32.39
CA ASP A 283 0.61 -28.62 -32.72
C ASP A 283 0.93 -27.11 -32.78
N GLY A 284 2.13 -26.75 -32.35
CA GLY A 284 2.64 -25.38 -32.31
C GLY A 284 2.02 -24.45 -31.25
N HIS A 285 0.84 -24.75 -30.70
CA HIS A 285 0.12 -23.83 -29.81
C HIS A 285 0.88 -23.53 -28.50
N ALA A 286 0.82 -22.28 -28.05
CA ALA A 286 1.33 -21.86 -26.74
C ALA A 286 0.23 -21.91 -25.67
N ILE A 287 0.62 -22.04 -24.39
CA ILE A 287 -0.30 -21.94 -23.25
C ILE A 287 -0.23 -20.53 -22.66
N LEU A 288 -1.38 -19.85 -22.56
CA LEU A 288 -1.55 -18.51 -22.01
C LEU A 288 -2.37 -18.54 -20.70
N PRO A 289 -1.83 -18.11 -19.53
CA PRO A 289 -2.61 -17.98 -18.30
C PRO A 289 -3.55 -16.77 -18.36
N VAL A 290 -4.79 -16.95 -17.90
CA VAL A 290 -5.81 -15.91 -17.81
C VAL A 290 -6.51 -15.96 -16.45
N HIS A 291 -6.76 -14.79 -15.85
CA HIS A 291 -7.52 -14.70 -14.61
C HIS A 291 -8.98 -15.17 -14.85
N PRO A 292 -9.59 -16.04 -14.02
CA PRO A 292 -10.90 -16.63 -14.34
C PRO A 292 -12.01 -15.59 -14.58
N TRP A 293 -12.08 -14.53 -13.74
CA TRP A 293 -12.97 -13.38 -13.97
C TRP A 293 -12.70 -12.69 -15.32
N GLN A 294 -11.43 -12.49 -15.68
CA GLN A 294 -11.07 -11.81 -16.93
C GLN A 294 -11.46 -12.65 -18.13
N LEU A 295 -11.32 -13.96 -18.09
CA LEU A 295 -11.75 -14.83 -19.17
C LEU A 295 -13.27 -14.76 -19.38
N ARG A 296 -14.06 -14.69 -18.30
CA ARG A 296 -15.53 -14.54 -18.36
C ARG A 296 -15.96 -13.23 -19.03
N GLU A 297 -15.21 -12.14 -18.84
CA GLU A 297 -15.49 -10.83 -19.44
C GLU A 297 -14.91 -10.72 -20.86
N ALA A 298 -13.66 -11.12 -21.08
CA ALA A 298 -12.99 -11.11 -22.38
C ALA A 298 -13.74 -11.92 -23.44
N ARG A 299 -14.31 -13.08 -23.09
CA ARG A 299 -15.17 -13.90 -23.98
C ARG A 299 -16.41 -13.15 -24.51
N GLN A 300 -16.83 -12.05 -23.89
CA GLN A 300 -17.97 -11.23 -24.33
C GLN A 300 -17.57 -10.11 -25.31
N ARG A 301 -16.26 -9.89 -25.52
CA ARG A 301 -15.73 -8.88 -26.46
C ARG A 301 -15.72 -9.48 -27.88
N PRO A 302 -16.40 -8.88 -28.87
CA PRO A 302 -16.52 -9.48 -30.21
C PRO A 302 -15.20 -9.91 -30.90
N PRO A 303 -14.08 -9.16 -30.80
CA PRO A 303 -12.82 -9.60 -31.39
C PRO A 303 -12.24 -10.87 -30.77
N ILE A 304 -12.43 -11.06 -29.45
CA ILE A 304 -11.94 -12.25 -28.73
C ILE A 304 -12.90 -13.43 -28.93
N ALA A 305 -14.22 -13.18 -28.95
CA ALA A 305 -15.22 -14.19 -29.29
C ALA A 305 -14.94 -14.81 -30.68
N ALA A 306 -14.66 -13.97 -31.69
CA ALA A 306 -14.32 -14.42 -33.04
C ALA A 306 -13.07 -15.33 -33.09
N LEU A 307 -12.09 -15.14 -32.20
CA LEU A 307 -10.92 -16.04 -32.10
C LEU A 307 -11.27 -17.40 -31.48
N PHE A 308 -12.21 -17.45 -30.53
CA PHE A 308 -12.75 -18.72 -30.02
C PHE A 308 -13.59 -19.44 -31.09
N ASP A 309 -14.45 -18.72 -31.81
CA ASP A 309 -15.30 -19.28 -32.87
C ASP A 309 -14.47 -19.79 -34.06
N ALA A 310 -13.34 -19.14 -34.37
CA ALA A 310 -12.37 -19.58 -35.36
C ALA A 310 -11.45 -20.73 -34.87
N GLY A 311 -11.52 -21.11 -33.59
CA GLY A 311 -10.66 -22.13 -32.98
C GLY A 311 -9.20 -21.69 -32.69
N LEU A 312 -8.86 -20.43 -32.95
CA LEU A 312 -7.52 -19.83 -32.71
C LEU A 312 -7.23 -19.59 -31.23
N LEU A 313 -8.29 -19.50 -30.40
CA LEU A 313 -8.22 -19.62 -28.94
C LEU A 313 -9.04 -20.83 -28.49
N ARG A 314 -8.46 -21.65 -27.61
CA ARG A 314 -9.16 -22.78 -26.97
C ARG A 314 -8.94 -22.77 -25.47
N ASP A 315 -10.02 -22.69 -24.70
CA ASP A 315 -9.98 -22.81 -23.24
C ASP A 315 -9.65 -24.25 -22.82
N LEU A 316 -8.60 -24.40 -22.01
CA LEU A 316 -8.16 -25.67 -21.43
C LEU A 316 -8.74 -25.87 -20.02
N GLY A 317 -9.44 -24.87 -19.48
CA GLY A 317 -9.97 -24.87 -18.13
C GLY A 317 -8.92 -24.52 -17.06
N PRO A 318 -9.25 -24.73 -15.78
CA PRO A 318 -8.33 -24.52 -14.67
C PRO A 318 -7.23 -25.61 -14.62
N LEU A 319 -5.96 -25.21 -14.58
CA LEU A 319 -4.80 -26.14 -14.50
C LEU A 319 -3.77 -25.67 -13.47
N GLY A 320 -3.01 -26.64 -12.92
CA GLY A 320 -1.95 -26.42 -11.93
C GLY A 320 -2.46 -26.16 -10.50
N SER A 321 -1.54 -26.04 -9.54
CA SER A 321 -1.88 -25.62 -8.18
C SER A 321 -2.44 -24.20 -8.15
N PRO A 322 -3.28 -23.84 -7.15
CA PRO A 322 -3.79 -22.48 -6.97
C PRO A 322 -2.69 -21.42 -6.90
N TRP A 323 -3.06 -20.21 -7.33
CA TRP A 323 -2.28 -18.99 -7.20
C TRP A 323 -3.00 -18.03 -6.25
N HIS A 324 -2.23 -17.18 -5.57
CA HIS A 324 -2.73 -16.21 -4.60
C HIS A 324 -2.61 -14.78 -5.15
N PRO A 325 -3.65 -13.93 -5.02
CA PRO A 325 -3.57 -12.53 -5.39
C PRO A 325 -2.68 -11.75 -4.42
N THR A 326 -1.80 -10.91 -4.98
CA THR A 326 -0.98 -9.93 -4.24
C THR A 326 -1.77 -8.65 -3.95
N SER A 327 -1.17 -7.63 -3.33
CA SER A 327 -1.83 -6.34 -3.07
C SER A 327 -2.37 -5.62 -4.33
N SER A 328 -1.92 -6.02 -5.51
CA SER A 328 -2.40 -5.53 -6.82
C SER A 328 -3.62 -6.29 -7.37
N LEU A 329 -4.01 -7.40 -6.73
CA LEU A 329 -4.94 -8.45 -7.17
C LEU A 329 -4.52 -9.18 -8.45
N ARG A 330 -4.25 -8.43 -9.53
CA ARG A 330 -3.92 -8.97 -10.86
C ARG A 330 -2.53 -9.61 -10.98
N THR A 331 -1.59 -9.23 -10.10
CA THR A 331 -0.33 -9.97 -9.96
C THR A 331 -0.58 -11.10 -8.97
N VAL A 332 -0.37 -12.33 -9.41
CA VAL A 332 -0.56 -13.54 -8.62
C VAL A 332 0.77 -14.23 -8.32
N HIS A 333 0.84 -14.85 -7.14
CA HIS A 333 2.01 -15.49 -6.56
C HIS A 333 1.71 -16.96 -6.25
N ARG A 334 2.72 -17.83 -6.40
CA ARG A 334 2.69 -19.21 -5.93
C ARG A 334 4.00 -19.48 -5.20
N THR A 335 3.92 -19.84 -3.92
CA THR A 335 5.09 -20.06 -3.05
C THR A 335 6.03 -21.09 -3.66
N GLY A 336 7.31 -20.72 -3.83
CA GLY A 336 8.33 -21.56 -4.47
C GLY A 336 8.34 -21.55 -6.00
N ALA A 337 7.38 -20.91 -6.68
CA ALA A 337 7.46 -20.71 -8.13
C ALA A 337 8.55 -19.68 -8.49
N PRO A 338 9.30 -19.86 -9.59
CA PRO A 338 10.36 -18.94 -10.01
C PRO A 338 9.83 -17.61 -10.57
N ALA A 339 8.52 -17.49 -10.80
CA ALA A 339 7.88 -16.34 -11.38
C ALA A 339 6.53 -16.02 -10.70
N MET A 340 6.22 -14.73 -10.61
CA MET A 340 4.87 -14.21 -10.45
C MET A 340 4.25 -13.94 -11.82
N LEU A 341 2.93 -13.98 -11.93
CA LEU A 341 2.21 -13.65 -13.17
C LEU A 341 1.37 -12.38 -12.96
N LYS A 342 1.64 -11.32 -13.72
CA LYS A 342 0.80 -10.10 -13.74
C LYS A 342 -0.15 -10.18 -14.93
N LEU A 343 -1.37 -10.60 -14.62
CA LEU A 343 -2.46 -10.86 -15.58
C LEU A 343 -3.19 -9.55 -15.94
N SER A 344 -3.88 -9.53 -17.07
CA SER A 344 -4.90 -8.50 -17.33
C SER A 344 -6.14 -8.72 -16.45
N LEU A 345 -6.72 -7.63 -15.94
CA LEU A 345 -7.92 -7.65 -15.09
C LEU A 345 -8.71 -6.34 -15.23
N ALA A 346 -9.73 -6.32 -16.08
CA ALA A 346 -10.50 -5.12 -16.47
C ALA A 346 -11.40 -4.54 -15.35
N LEU A 347 -11.29 -5.03 -14.11
CA LEU A 347 -11.87 -4.40 -12.93
C LEU A 347 -11.28 -3.00 -12.71
N ARG A 348 -12.14 -2.06 -12.30
CA ARG A 348 -11.72 -0.76 -11.77
C ARG A 348 -11.20 -0.95 -10.35
N ILE A 349 -9.88 -0.86 -10.16
CA ILE A 349 -9.21 -0.97 -8.86
C ILE A 349 -8.49 0.35 -8.61
N THR A 350 -8.92 1.09 -7.58
CA THR A 350 -8.70 2.55 -7.48
C THR A 350 -9.16 3.26 -8.77
N ASN A 351 -8.56 4.37 -9.17
CA ASN A 351 -8.97 5.19 -10.32
C ASN A 351 -8.57 4.63 -11.70
N SER A 352 -8.36 3.31 -11.82
CA SER A 352 -7.80 2.69 -13.04
C SER A 352 -8.41 1.31 -13.29
N ARG A 353 -8.78 1.02 -14.54
CA ARG A 353 -8.93 -0.34 -15.05
C ARG A 353 -7.56 -1.03 -15.10
N ARG A 354 -7.46 -2.28 -14.63
CA ARG A 354 -6.17 -2.97 -14.49
C ARG A 354 -5.89 -3.99 -15.59
N GLU A 355 -6.15 -3.62 -16.85
CA GLU A 355 -5.58 -4.33 -18.01
C GLU A 355 -4.07 -4.06 -18.12
N ASN A 356 -3.33 -4.98 -18.74
CA ASN A 356 -1.99 -4.69 -19.23
C ASN A 356 -2.10 -4.07 -20.63
N LEU A 357 -1.23 -3.12 -20.96
CA LEU A 357 -1.13 -2.55 -22.31
C LEU A 357 0.14 -3.03 -23.01
N ARG A 358 0.08 -3.24 -24.34
CA ARG A 358 1.23 -3.70 -25.15
C ARG A 358 2.51 -2.88 -24.92
N LYS A 359 2.40 -1.55 -24.81
CA LYS A 359 3.55 -0.67 -24.52
C LYS A 359 4.22 -0.93 -23.16
N GLU A 360 3.46 -1.38 -22.17
CA GLU A 360 3.96 -1.72 -20.83
C GLU A 360 4.68 -3.08 -20.83
N LEU A 361 4.21 -4.03 -21.63
CA LEU A 361 4.88 -5.32 -21.87
C LEU A 361 6.28 -5.08 -22.46
N HIS A 362 6.38 -4.20 -23.46
CA HIS A 362 7.67 -3.75 -24.01
C HIS A 362 8.51 -3.01 -22.95
N ARG A 363 7.93 -2.08 -22.17
CA ARG A 363 8.63 -1.30 -21.12
C ARG A 363 9.36 -2.18 -20.11
N GLY A 364 8.69 -3.20 -19.57
CA GLY A 364 9.29 -4.12 -18.59
C GLY A 364 10.48 -4.91 -19.16
N LEU A 365 10.37 -5.30 -20.42
CA LEU A 365 11.39 -6.05 -21.15
C LEU A 365 12.58 -5.18 -21.59
N GLU A 366 12.33 -3.94 -22.02
CA GLU A 366 13.36 -2.94 -22.31
C GLU A 366 14.18 -2.61 -21.06
N VAL A 367 13.54 -2.39 -19.91
CA VAL A 367 14.25 -2.18 -18.63
C VAL A 367 15.06 -3.42 -18.24
N HIS A 368 14.53 -4.64 -18.42
CA HIS A 368 15.33 -5.85 -18.19
C HIS A 368 16.56 -5.95 -19.12
N ARG A 369 16.41 -5.57 -20.39
CA ARG A 369 17.52 -5.51 -21.37
C ARG A 369 18.55 -4.46 -20.99
N LEU A 370 18.14 -3.24 -20.59
CA LEU A 370 19.01 -2.16 -20.15
C LEU A 370 19.78 -2.51 -18.86
N LEU A 371 19.09 -3.11 -17.87
CA LEU A 371 19.74 -3.60 -16.64
C LEU A 371 20.86 -4.59 -16.97
N ARG A 372 20.65 -5.48 -17.95
CA ARG A 372 21.65 -6.45 -18.44
C ARG A 372 22.75 -5.85 -19.31
N ALA A 373 22.51 -4.73 -19.99
CA ALA A 373 23.53 -4.03 -20.80
C ALA A 373 24.65 -3.40 -19.95
N GLY A 374 24.46 -3.30 -18.62
CA GLY A 374 25.49 -2.88 -17.66
C GLY A 374 24.97 -1.97 -16.54
N LEU A 375 23.75 -1.43 -16.67
CA LEU A 375 23.17 -0.54 -15.67
C LEU A 375 23.04 -1.24 -14.30
N SER A 376 22.67 -2.53 -14.26
CA SER A 376 22.64 -3.28 -12.99
C SER A 376 24.03 -3.49 -12.38
N THR A 377 25.09 -3.63 -13.18
CA THR A 377 26.47 -3.72 -12.67
C THR A 377 26.89 -2.39 -12.04
N ARG A 378 26.58 -1.26 -12.70
CA ARG A 378 26.81 0.09 -12.14
C ARG A 378 26.03 0.27 -10.83
N TRP A 379 24.74 -0.07 -10.81
CA TRP A 379 23.88 -0.01 -9.63
C TRP A 379 24.47 -0.78 -8.44
N HIS A 380 24.70 -2.10 -8.58
CA HIS A 380 25.09 -2.94 -7.45
C HIS A 380 26.51 -2.65 -6.92
N SER A 381 27.34 -1.93 -7.68
CA SER A 381 28.64 -1.42 -7.19
C SER A 381 28.52 -0.27 -6.19
N VAL A 382 27.38 0.43 -6.15
CA VAL A 382 27.10 1.55 -5.24
C VAL A 382 26.01 1.19 -4.22
N HIS A 383 25.01 0.41 -4.64
CA HIS A 383 23.84 0.04 -3.85
C HIS A 383 23.56 -1.48 -3.95
N PRO A 384 24.41 -2.35 -3.36
CA PRO A 384 24.33 -3.80 -3.51
C PRO A 384 23.04 -4.42 -2.94
N ASP A 385 22.44 -3.80 -1.91
CA ASP A 385 21.24 -4.32 -1.26
C ASP A 385 19.91 -3.94 -1.95
N PHE A 386 19.96 -3.21 -3.07
CA PHE A 386 18.78 -2.80 -3.84
C PHE A 386 18.81 -3.37 -5.27
N ASP A 387 17.67 -3.89 -5.74
CA ASP A 387 17.47 -4.33 -7.13
C ASP A 387 16.02 -4.09 -7.57
N ILE A 388 15.72 -4.28 -8.85
CA ILE A 388 14.37 -4.24 -9.42
C ILE A 388 13.80 -5.67 -9.51
N VAL A 389 12.53 -5.86 -9.12
CA VAL A 389 11.77 -7.08 -9.43
C VAL A 389 11.40 -7.04 -10.91
N ARG A 390 12.21 -7.72 -11.73
CA ARG A 390 12.24 -7.53 -13.20
C ARG A 390 11.12 -8.30 -13.90
N ASP A 391 10.70 -7.76 -15.04
CA ASP A 391 9.66 -8.31 -15.93
C ASP A 391 10.25 -8.79 -17.27
N PRO A 392 11.01 -9.91 -17.26
CA PRO A 392 11.84 -10.38 -18.38
C PRO A 392 11.10 -11.01 -19.58
N ALA A 393 9.80 -11.27 -19.51
CA ALA A 393 9.07 -11.96 -20.57
C ALA A 393 7.56 -11.69 -20.50
N TRP A 394 6.86 -11.81 -21.63
CA TRP A 394 5.42 -11.62 -21.72
C TRP A 394 4.79 -12.46 -22.83
N LEU A 395 3.47 -12.67 -22.74
CA LEU A 395 2.63 -13.22 -23.81
C LEU A 395 1.38 -12.35 -23.94
N ALA A 396 0.83 -12.32 -25.14
CA ALA A 396 -0.34 -11.55 -25.51
C ALA A 396 -1.03 -12.18 -26.72
N VAL A 397 -2.18 -11.62 -27.10
CA VAL A 397 -2.96 -12.05 -28.27
C VAL A 397 -3.16 -10.86 -29.20
N ASP A 398 -3.09 -11.10 -30.51
CA ASP A 398 -3.34 -10.12 -31.56
C ASP A 398 -4.58 -10.51 -32.39
N THR A 399 -5.10 -9.58 -33.19
CA THR A 399 -6.04 -9.91 -34.26
C THR A 399 -5.33 -10.77 -35.32
N PRO A 400 -6.07 -11.49 -36.20
CA PRO A 400 -5.47 -12.12 -37.38
C PRO A 400 -4.87 -11.11 -38.39
N GLY A 401 -5.02 -9.80 -38.16
CA GLY A 401 -4.36 -8.72 -38.89
C GLY A 401 -3.08 -8.20 -38.23
N GLY A 402 -2.76 -8.63 -36.99
CA GLY A 402 -1.58 -8.18 -36.23
C GLY A 402 -1.82 -7.02 -35.26
N ASP A 403 -3.08 -6.64 -34.98
CA ASP A 403 -3.40 -5.58 -34.02
C ASP A 403 -3.46 -6.11 -32.57
N PRO A 404 -2.84 -5.46 -31.57
CA PRO A 404 -2.93 -5.88 -30.18
C PRO A 404 -4.35 -5.96 -29.59
N LEU A 405 -4.73 -7.10 -28.98
CA LEU A 405 -6.00 -7.27 -28.27
C LEU A 405 -5.85 -7.19 -26.75
N SER A 406 -6.39 -6.13 -26.13
CA SER A 406 -6.33 -5.96 -24.68
C SER A 406 -7.20 -6.97 -23.91
N GLY A 407 -6.80 -7.24 -22.66
CA GLY A 407 -7.55 -8.10 -21.73
C GLY A 407 -7.05 -9.55 -21.65
N LEU A 408 -6.14 -9.98 -22.53
CA LEU A 408 -5.48 -11.31 -22.46
C LEU A 408 -3.97 -11.22 -22.15
N ASP A 409 -3.36 -10.05 -22.33
CA ASP A 409 -1.95 -9.75 -22.08
C ASP A 409 -1.48 -10.15 -20.66
N VAL A 410 -0.34 -10.85 -20.56
CA VAL A 410 0.31 -11.27 -19.31
C VAL A 410 1.81 -10.95 -19.29
N VAL A 411 2.27 -10.42 -18.15
CA VAL A 411 3.70 -10.26 -17.82
C VAL A 411 4.16 -11.43 -16.94
N ILE A 412 5.30 -12.02 -17.28
CA ILE A 412 6.01 -12.99 -16.45
C ILE A 412 7.09 -12.24 -15.66
N ARG A 413 6.85 -12.08 -14.35
CA ARG A 413 7.70 -11.36 -13.41
C ARG A 413 8.63 -12.34 -12.69
N HIS A 414 9.92 -12.05 -12.54
CA HIS A 414 10.78 -12.87 -11.68
C HIS A 414 10.24 -12.88 -10.24
N ASN A 415 10.22 -14.04 -9.58
CA ASN A 415 10.06 -14.12 -8.13
C ASN A 415 11.44 -14.33 -7.47
N PRO A 416 12.06 -13.29 -6.87
CA PRO A 416 13.34 -13.41 -6.19
C PRO A 416 13.22 -13.79 -4.70
N PHE A 417 12.01 -14.05 -4.18
CA PHE A 417 11.76 -14.19 -2.75
C PHE A 417 11.60 -15.65 -2.33
N ALA A 418 12.38 -16.06 -1.33
CA ALA A 418 12.12 -17.29 -0.57
C ALA A 418 11.00 -17.05 0.46
N PRO A 419 10.25 -18.09 0.90
CA PRO A 419 9.11 -17.91 1.80
C PRO A 419 9.50 -17.31 3.16
N SER A 420 10.75 -17.54 3.59
CA SER A 420 11.35 -17.01 4.81
C SER A 420 11.81 -15.56 4.73
N ASP A 421 11.89 -14.97 3.54
CA ASP A 421 12.44 -13.63 3.35
C ASP A 421 11.46 -12.57 3.89
N ASP A 422 11.94 -11.75 4.82
CA ASP A 422 11.13 -10.68 5.39
C ASP A 422 11.11 -9.47 4.46
N VAL A 423 10.22 -9.54 3.47
CA VAL A 423 10.01 -8.51 2.44
C VAL A 423 8.57 -8.03 2.50
N THR A 424 8.37 -6.71 2.49
CA THR A 424 7.04 -6.10 2.63
C THR A 424 6.96 -4.82 1.80
N CYS A 425 5.83 -4.61 1.10
CA CYS A 425 5.55 -3.32 0.49
C CYS A 425 5.28 -2.28 1.59
N VAL A 426 5.76 -1.05 1.41
CA VAL A 426 5.63 0.02 2.43
C VAL A 426 4.15 0.29 2.78
N ALA A 427 3.22 0.07 1.83
CA ALA A 427 1.79 0.14 2.07
C ALA A 427 1.30 -0.95 3.05
N GLY A 428 1.69 -2.22 2.84
CA GLY A 428 1.34 -3.33 3.73
C GLY A 428 2.08 -3.28 5.09
N LEU A 429 3.23 -2.63 5.14
CA LEU A 429 4.01 -2.38 6.35
C LEU A 429 3.39 -1.29 7.25
N THR A 430 2.85 -0.22 6.65
CA THR A 430 2.27 0.94 7.35
C THR A 430 0.76 0.82 7.60
N ALA A 431 0.06 -0.08 6.90
CA ALA A 431 -1.36 -0.36 7.09
C ALA A 431 -1.70 -0.68 8.55
N LEU A 432 -2.73 -0.02 9.10
CA LEU A 432 -3.30 -0.38 10.39
C LEU A 432 -4.05 -1.72 10.28
N LEU A 433 -3.75 -2.64 11.19
CA LEU A 433 -4.45 -3.90 11.34
C LEU A 433 -5.53 -3.75 12.44
N PRO A 434 -6.83 -3.72 12.08
CA PRO A 434 -7.94 -3.70 13.03
C PRO A 434 -8.20 -5.09 13.67
N THR A 435 -7.17 -5.91 13.82
CA THR A 435 -7.22 -7.19 14.53
C THR A 435 -7.30 -6.93 16.04
N ALA A 436 -8.29 -7.52 16.70
CA ALA A 436 -8.41 -7.42 18.15
C ALA A 436 -7.30 -8.25 18.82
N HIS A 437 -6.17 -7.63 19.12
CA HIS A 437 -5.10 -8.30 19.86
C HIS A 437 -5.62 -8.71 21.24
N ALA A 438 -5.67 -10.02 21.49
CA ALA A 438 -5.61 -10.53 22.85
C ALA A 438 -4.35 -9.97 23.52
N ALA A 439 -4.48 -9.45 24.74
CA ALA A 439 -3.33 -8.95 25.49
C ALA A 439 -2.31 -10.09 25.68
N PRO A 440 -0.98 -9.81 25.60
CA PRO A 440 0.01 -10.83 25.86
C PRO A 440 -0.21 -11.43 27.26
N PRO A 441 -0.09 -12.75 27.44
CA PRO A 441 -0.30 -13.37 28.74
C PRO A 441 0.65 -12.75 29.76
N ALA A 442 0.13 -12.39 30.93
CA ALA A 442 0.94 -11.88 32.02
C ALA A 442 2.05 -12.90 32.35
N PRO A 443 3.28 -12.47 32.67
CA PRO A 443 4.38 -13.38 32.98
C PRO A 443 3.96 -14.29 34.12
N SER A 444 3.97 -15.60 33.86
CA SER A 444 3.45 -16.60 34.79
C SER A 444 4.29 -16.62 36.07
N ALA A 445 3.65 -16.34 37.20
CA ALA A 445 4.20 -16.65 38.50
C ALA A 445 4.50 -18.16 38.57
N HIS A 446 5.60 -18.53 39.25
CA HIS A 446 6.12 -19.90 39.26
C HIS A 446 5.04 -20.93 39.67
N PRO A 447 4.96 -22.09 39.00
CA PRO A 447 3.98 -23.11 39.31
C PRO A 447 4.21 -23.70 40.70
N SER A 448 3.28 -23.45 41.62
CA SER A 448 3.22 -24.13 42.92
C SER A 448 2.76 -25.58 42.73
N TYR A 449 3.59 -26.52 43.17
CA TYR A 449 3.28 -27.96 43.09
C TYR A 449 2.06 -28.33 43.96
N PRO A 450 1.03 -28.99 43.41
CA PRO A 450 0.01 -29.67 44.20
C PRO A 450 0.56 -30.91 44.90
N ALA A 451 0.05 -31.23 46.09
CA ALA A 451 0.46 -32.41 46.84
C ALA A 451 -0.14 -33.73 46.28
N HIS A 452 0.52 -34.86 46.58
CA HIS A 452 0.10 -36.19 46.13
C HIS A 452 -1.25 -36.66 46.73
N PRO A 453 -2.14 -37.26 45.93
CA PRO A 453 -3.20 -38.16 46.41
C PRO A 453 -2.68 -39.61 46.58
N SER A 454 -3.28 -40.37 47.50
CA SER A 454 -2.88 -41.75 47.84
C SER A 454 -3.47 -42.83 46.92
N TYR A 455 -2.73 -43.92 46.74
CA TYR A 455 -3.16 -45.13 46.00
C TYR A 455 -4.13 -46.03 46.79
N PRO A 456 -5.04 -46.75 46.09
CA PRO A 456 -5.58 -48.03 46.52
C PRO A 456 -5.33 -49.20 45.53
N ALA A 457 -4.94 -50.34 46.09
CA ALA A 457 -5.01 -51.76 45.65
C ALA A 457 -5.06 -52.19 44.16
N TYR A 458 -4.22 -53.19 43.82
CA TYR A 458 -4.33 -54.11 42.65
C TYR A 458 -5.44 -55.16 42.81
N PRO A 459 -5.81 -55.88 41.71
CA PRO A 459 -5.44 -57.31 41.67
C PRO A 459 -5.03 -57.92 40.30
N THR A 460 -4.03 -58.81 40.36
CA THR A 460 -3.81 -60.06 39.57
C THR A 460 -3.74 -60.11 38.02
N HIS A 461 -2.55 -60.51 37.55
CA HIS A 461 -2.12 -61.21 36.31
C HIS A 461 -2.90 -62.53 35.97
N PRO A 462 -2.81 -63.16 34.75
CA PRO A 462 -1.55 -63.80 34.26
C PRO A 462 -1.29 -64.13 32.74
N VAL A 463 -0.04 -64.61 32.52
CA VAL A 463 0.56 -65.44 31.41
C VAL A 463 1.20 -64.75 30.16
N HIS A 464 2.35 -65.31 29.75
CA HIS A 464 3.28 -65.03 28.63
C HIS A 464 3.09 -66.04 27.46
N PRO A 465 3.97 -66.27 26.44
CA PRO A 465 5.26 -65.67 26.02
C PRO A 465 5.19 -65.07 24.57
N ALA A 466 6.22 -64.70 23.78
CA ALA A 466 7.66 -65.08 23.73
C ALA A 466 8.58 -64.02 23.04
N HIS A 467 9.91 -64.26 23.08
CA HIS A 467 10.99 -63.54 22.36
C HIS A 467 11.60 -64.41 21.22
N PRO A 468 12.40 -63.85 20.27
CA PRO A 468 13.86 -63.59 20.45
C PRO A 468 14.26 -62.14 20.01
N VAL A 469 15.49 -61.61 20.00
CA VAL A 469 16.78 -61.67 20.77
C VAL A 469 17.90 -61.05 19.87
N HIS A 470 18.41 -59.86 20.24
CA HIS A 470 19.80 -59.32 20.07
C HIS A 470 20.56 -59.37 18.71
N PRO A 471 21.81 -58.84 18.58
CA PRO A 471 22.65 -57.95 19.45
C PRO A 471 22.87 -56.53 18.84
N ALA A 472 23.22 -55.42 19.51
CA ALA A 472 24.13 -55.07 20.63
C ALA A 472 25.44 -54.39 20.17
N HIS A 473 25.81 -53.26 20.80
CA HIS A 473 27.18 -52.81 21.10
C HIS A 473 27.14 -51.65 22.13
N SER A 474 28.22 -51.40 22.88
CA SER A 474 28.29 -50.44 24.01
C SER A 474 29.72 -50.02 24.33
N VAL A 475 29.90 -48.93 25.10
CA VAL A 475 31.06 -48.47 25.96
C VAL A 475 30.93 -46.91 26.07
N HIS A 476 30.73 -46.23 27.23
CA HIS A 476 31.54 -46.02 28.46
C HIS A 476 32.88 -45.26 28.23
N LEU A 477 33.43 -44.44 29.14
CA LEU A 477 33.19 -44.27 30.59
C LEU A 477 32.65 -42.88 31.02
N ALA A 478 33.42 -42.09 31.80
CA ALA A 478 32.90 -41.33 32.96
C ALA A 478 33.90 -40.29 33.56
N HIS A 479 33.63 -39.86 34.82
CA HIS A 479 34.41 -38.95 35.71
C HIS A 479 34.28 -37.43 35.42
N GLN A 480 34.32 -36.48 36.38
CA GLN A 480 34.25 -36.52 37.87
C GLN A 480 33.83 -35.14 38.45
N THR A 481 33.44 -35.08 39.74
CA THR A 481 33.28 -33.85 40.56
C THR A 481 34.39 -33.80 41.65
N PRO A 482 34.60 -32.70 42.42
CA PRO A 482 33.83 -32.49 43.68
C PRO A 482 33.75 -31.03 44.27
N SER A 483 33.05 -30.91 45.41
CA SER A 483 33.28 -29.97 46.55
C SER A 483 32.65 -28.54 46.63
N THR A 484 31.63 -28.48 47.50
CA THR A 484 31.18 -27.51 48.55
C THR A 484 32.22 -26.56 49.22
N PRO A 485 31.85 -25.57 50.11
CA PRO A 485 30.65 -25.49 51.00
C PRO A 485 29.91 -24.11 51.18
N ALA A 486 28.86 -24.12 52.01
CA ALA A 486 28.10 -22.95 52.56
C ALA A 486 28.40 -22.74 54.07
N PRO A 487 27.89 -21.67 54.74
CA PRO A 487 26.54 -21.64 55.41
C PRO A 487 25.87 -20.23 55.33
N HIS A 488 24.78 -19.77 55.98
CA HIS A 488 23.72 -20.20 56.96
C HIS A 488 22.34 -19.65 56.46
N SER A 489 21.11 -19.97 56.89
CA SER A 489 20.48 -20.70 58.03
C SER A 489 20.07 -19.91 59.30
N MET A 490 18.78 -19.49 59.44
CA MET A 490 17.91 -19.61 60.66
C MET A 490 16.46 -19.09 60.46
N HIS A 491 15.48 -19.74 61.12
CA HIS A 491 14.06 -19.34 61.30
C HIS A 491 13.77 -19.10 62.81
N PRO A 492 12.76 -18.29 63.18
CA PRO A 492 11.48 -18.80 63.75
C PRO A 492 10.25 -18.11 63.09
N THR A 493 9.09 -18.70 62.74
CA THR A 493 8.06 -19.57 63.38
C THR A 493 6.93 -18.85 64.14
N HIS A 494 5.68 -19.30 63.87
CA HIS A 494 4.38 -18.97 64.50
C HIS A 494 3.76 -17.57 64.25
N ALA A 495 2.44 -17.35 64.36
CA ALA A 495 1.23 -18.06 63.83
C ALA A 495 -0.04 -17.52 64.53
N THR A 496 -1.06 -17.08 63.78
CA THR A 496 -2.50 -17.08 64.19
C THR A 496 -3.41 -16.61 63.03
N HIS A 497 -4.51 -17.32 62.78
CA HIS A 497 -5.75 -16.73 62.24
C HIS A 497 -6.65 -16.29 63.42
N PRO A 498 -7.65 -15.41 63.20
CA PRO A 498 -9.01 -15.96 63.15
C PRO A 498 -10.04 -15.23 62.23
N VAL A 499 -10.97 -16.05 61.71
CA VAL A 499 -12.43 -15.82 61.59
C VAL A 499 -13.02 -14.85 60.54
N HIS A 500 -14.01 -15.42 59.85
CA HIS A 500 -15.01 -14.84 58.93
C HIS A 500 -15.79 -13.63 59.45
N LEU A 501 -16.34 -12.86 58.51
CA LEU A 501 -17.77 -12.50 58.54
C LEU A 501 -18.33 -12.45 57.11
N SER A 502 -19.60 -12.83 56.93
CA SER A 502 -20.20 -13.09 55.61
C SER A 502 -21.64 -12.60 55.51
N HIS A 503 -21.93 -11.70 54.56
CA HIS A 503 -23.19 -11.53 53.83
C HIS A 503 -22.86 -10.63 52.62
N ALA A 504 -22.97 -11.04 51.36
CA ALA A 504 -24.13 -11.50 50.59
C ALA A 504 -25.03 -10.35 50.09
N LEU A 505 -24.87 -9.97 48.81
CA LEU A 505 -25.90 -9.62 47.81
C LEU A 505 -25.24 -9.02 46.55
N GLY A 506 -25.93 -9.04 45.40
CA GLY A 506 -25.55 -8.26 44.21
C GLY A 506 -24.79 -9.02 43.11
N SER A 507 -25.51 -9.80 42.30
CA SER A 507 -24.99 -10.36 41.04
C SER A 507 -24.87 -9.28 39.96
N SER A 508 -23.74 -8.58 39.92
CA SER A 508 -23.38 -7.67 38.82
C SER A 508 -22.37 -8.33 37.90
N ALA A 509 -22.74 -8.53 36.63
CA ALA A 509 -21.87 -9.20 35.66
C ALA A 509 -20.57 -8.43 35.46
N ARG A 510 -19.43 -9.05 35.78
CA ARG A 510 -18.12 -8.60 35.29
C ARG A 510 -18.11 -8.78 33.77
N ARG A 511 -18.47 -7.72 33.04
CA ARG A 511 -17.99 -7.54 31.66
C ARG A 511 -16.47 -7.59 31.73
N LEU A 512 -15.90 -8.65 31.17
CA LEU A 512 -14.50 -8.65 30.75
C LEU A 512 -14.41 -7.74 29.53
N GLU A 513 -14.34 -6.44 29.78
CA GLU A 513 -13.81 -5.49 28.82
C GLU A 513 -12.32 -5.81 28.66
N THR A 514 -12.03 -6.74 27.74
CA THR A 514 -10.70 -6.91 27.19
C THR A 514 -10.30 -5.56 26.60
N ALA A 515 -9.30 -4.93 27.20
CA ALA A 515 -8.84 -3.61 26.78
C ALA A 515 -8.25 -3.70 25.37
N VAL A 516 -9.09 -3.49 24.35
CA VAL A 516 -8.71 -3.60 22.95
C VAL A 516 -7.68 -2.51 22.67
N GLY A 517 -6.44 -2.91 22.41
CA GLY A 517 -5.38 -1.98 22.05
C GLY A 517 -5.76 -1.24 20.77
N ALA A 518 -5.47 0.07 20.71
CA ALA A 518 -5.56 0.83 19.46
C ALA A 518 -4.80 0.10 18.33
N PRO A 519 -5.35 0.05 17.12
CA PRO A 519 -4.86 -0.83 16.06
C PRO A 519 -3.45 -0.41 15.63
N ARG A 520 -2.66 -1.39 15.20
CA ARG A 520 -1.24 -1.22 14.91
C ARG A 520 -0.91 -1.69 13.52
N SER A 521 0.10 -1.08 12.94
CA SER A 521 0.73 -1.58 11.72
C SER A 521 1.89 -2.53 12.03
N ARG A 522 2.30 -3.31 11.04
CA ARG A 522 3.50 -4.15 11.11
C ARG A 522 4.74 -3.33 11.48
N LEU A 523 4.82 -2.06 11.03
CA LEU A 523 5.85 -1.10 11.43
C LEU A 523 5.83 -0.80 12.94
N ALA A 524 4.66 -0.55 13.52
CA ALA A 524 4.52 -0.26 14.94
C ALA A 524 4.99 -1.43 15.82
N ASP A 525 4.72 -2.67 15.40
CA ASP A 525 5.15 -3.86 16.15
C ASP A 525 6.64 -4.15 15.97
N ILE A 526 7.21 -3.95 14.77
CA ILE A 526 8.66 -4.00 14.53
C ILE A 526 9.38 -2.99 15.43
N VAL A 527 8.98 -1.73 15.38
CA VAL A 527 9.55 -0.64 16.18
C VAL A 527 9.41 -0.90 17.68
N THR A 528 8.28 -1.45 18.13
CA THR A 528 8.06 -1.80 19.55
C THR A 528 8.95 -2.96 20.00
N ARG A 529 9.13 -4.00 19.18
CA ARG A 529 10.08 -5.11 19.46
C ARG A 529 11.53 -4.62 19.48
N LEU A 530 11.93 -3.78 18.52
CA LEU A 530 13.27 -3.20 18.48
C LEU A 530 13.56 -2.30 19.70
N ALA A 531 12.60 -1.48 20.13
CA ALA A 531 12.74 -0.68 21.35
C ALA A 531 12.88 -1.55 22.60
N ALA A 532 12.04 -2.59 22.76
CA ALA A 532 12.14 -3.53 23.87
C ALA A 532 13.47 -4.30 23.89
N ARG A 533 13.96 -4.75 22.72
CA ARG A 533 15.22 -5.49 22.60
C ARG A 533 16.47 -4.64 22.81
N THR A 534 16.46 -3.37 22.39
CA THR A 534 17.62 -2.47 22.49
C THR A 534 17.64 -1.63 23.76
N GLY A 535 16.56 -1.62 24.54
CA GLY A 535 16.39 -0.75 25.71
C GLY A 535 16.28 0.75 25.37
N ARG A 536 16.19 1.11 24.09
CA ARG A 536 16.20 2.51 23.62
C ARG A 536 14.79 3.10 23.53
N PRO A 537 14.63 4.41 23.76
CA PRO A 537 13.34 5.09 23.57
C PRO A 537 12.77 4.90 22.17
N ARG A 538 11.45 4.65 22.08
CA ARG A 538 10.77 4.30 20.81
C ARG A 538 11.06 5.29 19.68
N GLY A 539 11.02 6.59 19.95
CA GLY A 539 11.33 7.63 18.95
C GLY A 539 12.75 7.56 18.39
N ALA A 540 13.74 7.16 19.19
CA ALA A 540 15.13 6.99 18.73
C ALA A 540 15.31 5.74 17.85
N VAL A 541 14.55 4.68 18.13
CA VAL A 541 14.49 3.48 17.26
C VAL A 541 13.75 3.78 15.96
N SER A 542 12.63 4.48 16.01
CA SER A 542 11.90 4.96 14.84
C SER A 542 12.76 5.83 13.92
N ALA A 543 13.51 6.78 14.49
CA ALA A 543 14.39 7.67 13.72
C ALA A 543 15.55 6.90 13.04
N GLU A 544 16.16 5.92 13.72
CA GLU A 544 17.18 5.06 13.09
C GLU A 544 16.58 4.15 12.01
N TRP A 545 15.41 3.56 12.26
CA TRP A 545 14.71 2.73 11.27
C TRP A 545 14.42 3.55 10.01
N PHE A 546 13.93 4.79 10.19
CA PHE A 546 13.66 5.71 9.09
C PHE A 546 14.94 6.13 8.34
N LEU A 547 16.04 6.44 9.04
CA LEU A 547 17.32 6.76 8.40
C LEU A 547 17.88 5.58 7.59
N ARG A 548 17.78 4.34 8.11
CA ARG A 548 18.14 3.12 7.36
C ARG A 548 17.24 2.93 6.13
N TYR A 549 15.95 3.23 6.23
CA TYR A 549 15.03 3.20 5.08
C TYR A 549 15.42 4.24 4.00
N LEU A 550 15.76 5.47 4.40
CA LEU A 550 16.24 6.49 3.45
C LEU A 550 17.51 6.01 2.72
N GLU A 551 18.48 5.44 3.43
CA GLU A 551 19.75 5.01 2.83
C GLU A 551 19.63 3.73 1.99
N HIS A 552 18.94 2.70 2.47
CA HIS A 552 18.83 1.40 1.78
C HIS A 552 17.70 1.33 0.73
N VAL A 553 16.77 2.30 0.70
CA VAL A 553 15.59 2.27 -0.18
C VAL A 553 15.40 3.57 -0.98
N VAL A 554 15.62 4.75 -0.39
CA VAL A 554 15.39 6.03 -1.09
C VAL A 554 16.62 6.46 -1.91
N ARG A 555 17.84 6.41 -1.33
CA ARG A 555 19.06 6.79 -2.06
C ARG A 555 19.26 6.02 -3.38
N PRO A 556 19.04 4.69 -3.46
CA PRO A 556 19.19 3.95 -4.72
C PRO A 556 18.21 4.40 -5.81
N VAL A 557 17.01 4.84 -5.42
CA VAL A 557 16.00 5.37 -6.36
C VAL A 557 16.37 6.77 -6.84
N LEU A 558 16.92 7.62 -5.96
CA LEU A 558 17.48 8.93 -6.35
C LEU A 558 18.73 8.78 -7.23
N TRP A 559 19.54 7.75 -6.99
CA TRP A 559 20.73 7.43 -7.78
C TRP A 559 20.36 7.02 -9.21
N LEU A 560 19.30 6.23 -9.39
CA LEU A 560 18.82 5.84 -10.72
C LEU A 560 18.35 7.05 -11.55
N ASP A 561 17.66 8.00 -10.91
CA ASP A 561 17.26 9.26 -11.57
C ASP A 561 18.50 10.11 -11.94
N SER A 562 19.49 10.17 -11.04
CA SER A 562 20.74 10.92 -11.18
C SER A 562 21.70 10.40 -12.27
N GLU A 563 21.91 9.08 -12.34
CA GLU A 563 23.01 8.46 -13.11
C GLU A 563 22.54 7.65 -14.34
N ALA A 564 21.22 7.62 -14.57
CA ALA A 564 20.61 7.00 -15.75
C ALA A 564 19.40 7.77 -16.32
N GLY A 565 18.91 8.82 -15.66
CA GLY A 565 17.73 9.57 -16.11
C GLY A 565 16.42 8.77 -16.05
N ILE A 566 16.31 7.80 -15.14
CA ILE A 566 15.12 6.95 -14.99
C ILE A 566 14.46 7.22 -13.63
N ALA A 567 13.40 8.03 -13.66
CA ALA A 567 12.54 8.23 -12.50
C ALA A 567 11.54 7.06 -12.36
N LEU A 568 11.16 6.75 -11.12
CA LEU A 568 10.28 5.62 -10.77
C LEU A 568 8.97 6.08 -10.11
N GLU A 569 7.86 5.41 -10.43
CA GLU A 569 6.61 5.43 -9.66
C GLU A 569 6.79 4.63 -8.33
N ALA A 570 7.77 5.07 -7.53
CA ALA A 570 8.19 4.46 -6.27
C ALA A 570 7.20 4.74 -5.11
N HIS A 571 5.90 4.64 -5.40
CA HIS A 571 4.82 4.76 -4.43
C HIS A 571 4.81 3.57 -3.46
N GLN A 572 4.17 3.71 -2.29
CA GLN A 572 4.30 2.73 -1.19
C GLN A 572 3.96 1.27 -1.54
N GLN A 573 3.15 1.01 -2.58
CA GLN A 573 2.79 -0.34 -3.03
C GLN A 573 3.77 -0.94 -4.06
N ASN A 574 4.64 -0.13 -4.67
CA ASN A 574 5.70 -0.55 -5.61
C ASN A 574 7.10 -0.55 -4.97
N THR A 575 7.27 0.12 -3.83
CA THR A 575 8.48 0.04 -3.01
C THR A 575 8.33 -1.07 -1.96
N LEU A 576 9.26 -2.03 -2.01
CA LEU A 576 9.42 -3.09 -1.02
C LEU A 576 10.64 -2.77 -0.15
N VAL A 577 10.55 -3.00 1.16
CA VAL A 577 11.70 -2.99 2.08
C VAL A 577 12.06 -4.42 2.48
N LEU A 578 13.35 -4.72 2.50
CA LEU A 578 13.91 -5.97 3.00
C LEU A 578 14.35 -5.74 4.44
N LEU A 579 13.93 -6.61 5.36
CA LEU A 579 14.30 -6.56 6.77
C LEU A 579 15.35 -7.61 7.13
N ASP A 580 16.19 -7.31 8.13
CA ASP A 580 17.04 -8.30 8.79
C ASP A 580 16.24 -9.17 9.78
N ALA A 581 16.92 -10.07 10.49
CA ALA A 581 16.29 -10.95 11.48
C ALA A 581 15.72 -10.20 12.70
N ASP A 582 16.12 -8.94 12.90
CA ASP A 582 15.70 -8.09 14.02
C ASP A 582 14.53 -7.17 13.65
N GLY A 583 14.40 -6.81 12.37
CA GLY A 583 13.38 -5.94 11.81
C GLY A 583 13.90 -4.60 11.30
N TRP A 584 15.22 -4.39 11.20
CA TRP A 584 15.79 -3.19 10.59
C TRP A 584 15.76 -3.27 9.06
N PRO A 585 15.60 -2.14 8.33
CA PRO A 585 15.85 -2.10 6.89
C PRO A 585 17.30 -2.46 6.61
N LYS A 586 17.52 -3.42 5.70
CA LYS A 586 18.84 -3.82 5.18
C LYS A 586 18.97 -3.63 3.67
N GLY A 587 17.86 -3.37 2.97
CA GLY A 587 17.79 -3.29 1.51
C GLY A 587 16.39 -2.93 1.03
N GLY A 588 16.24 -2.77 -0.28
CA GLY A 588 14.95 -2.44 -0.91
C GLY A 588 14.75 -3.15 -2.25
N ARG A 589 13.52 -3.20 -2.73
CA ARG A 589 13.25 -3.55 -4.13
C ARG A 589 12.19 -2.61 -4.70
N TYR A 590 12.39 -2.15 -5.93
CA TYR A 590 11.30 -1.59 -6.73
C TYR A 590 10.60 -2.71 -7.51
N ARG A 591 9.30 -2.56 -7.77
CA ARG A 591 8.55 -3.45 -8.67
C ARG A 591 7.59 -2.66 -9.57
N ASP A 592 7.19 -3.36 -10.63
CA ASP A 592 6.22 -2.99 -11.66
C ASP A 592 6.80 -2.37 -12.95
N ASN A 593 6.18 -2.73 -14.08
CA ASN A 593 6.57 -2.31 -15.44
C ASN A 593 5.82 -1.09 -15.97
N GLN A 594 4.75 -0.62 -15.31
CA GLN A 594 4.05 0.59 -15.73
C GLN A 594 4.86 1.85 -15.37
N GLY A 595 5.44 1.85 -14.17
CA GLY A 595 5.94 3.04 -13.48
C GLY A 595 7.39 3.48 -13.76
N TYR A 596 7.88 3.36 -14.99
CA TYR A 596 9.17 3.95 -15.41
C TYR A 596 8.92 5.22 -16.23
N TYR A 597 9.70 6.27 -15.95
CA TYR A 597 9.76 7.50 -16.73
C TYR A 597 11.21 7.73 -17.18
N PHE A 598 11.47 7.68 -18.48
CA PHE A 598 12.77 8.03 -19.03
C PHE A 598 12.79 9.53 -19.33
N ARG A 599 13.79 10.26 -18.82
CA ARG A 599 13.94 11.69 -19.07
C ARG A 599 14.36 11.95 -20.51
N GLU A 600 13.67 12.88 -21.17
CA GLU A 600 14.03 13.33 -22.53
C GLU A 600 15.49 13.80 -22.60
N SER A 601 15.97 14.50 -21.56
CA SER A 601 17.38 14.93 -21.42
C SER A 601 18.41 13.79 -21.52
N HIS A 602 18.04 12.57 -21.14
CA HIS A 602 18.92 11.40 -21.13
C HIS A 602 18.72 10.46 -22.33
N ARG A 603 17.88 10.82 -23.31
CA ARG A 603 17.56 9.99 -24.48
C ARG A 603 18.81 9.46 -25.20
N ALA A 604 19.80 10.32 -25.46
CA ALA A 604 21.01 9.94 -26.17
C ALA A 604 21.87 8.93 -25.40
N GLU A 605 21.94 9.03 -24.07
CA GLU A 605 22.72 8.11 -23.23
C GLU A 605 22.02 6.76 -23.02
N LEU A 606 20.67 6.75 -23.01
CA LEU A 606 19.87 5.53 -22.94
C LEU A 606 19.88 4.78 -24.28
N ASP A 607 19.71 5.47 -25.41
CA ASP A 607 19.79 4.88 -26.75
C ASP A 607 21.19 4.34 -27.06
N ALA A 608 22.25 5.02 -26.63
CA ALA A 608 23.62 4.52 -26.74
C ALA A 608 23.88 3.24 -25.91
N GLN A 609 23.10 2.96 -24.86
CA GLN A 609 23.17 1.74 -24.07
C GLN A 609 22.26 0.62 -24.59
N LEU A 610 21.10 0.97 -25.15
CA LEU A 610 20.13 0.05 -25.73
C LEU A 610 19.42 0.74 -26.93
N PRO A 611 19.94 0.59 -28.15
CA PRO A 611 19.38 1.28 -29.32
C PRO A 611 17.90 0.96 -29.55
N GLY A 612 17.09 1.99 -29.73
CA GLY A 612 15.64 1.89 -29.89
C GLY A 612 14.84 1.74 -28.59
N ILE A 613 15.47 1.87 -27.42
CA ILE A 613 14.77 1.94 -26.13
C ILE A 613 13.71 3.04 -26.13
N GLY A 614 12.58 2.79 -25.46
CA GLY A 614 11.50 3.77 -25.33
C GLY A 614 10.59 3.89 -26.56
N LEU A 615 10.96 3.34 -27.73
CA LEU A 615 10.20 3.49 -28.98
C LEU A 615 8.92 2.63 -29.02
N ALA A 616 9.03 1.34 -28.69
CA ALA A 616 7.88 0.43 -28.64
C ALA A 616 7.06 0.57 -27.34
N SER A 617 7.67 1.17 -26.32
CA SER A 617 7.12 1.28 -24.97
C SER A 617 6.58 2.67 -24.61
N ASP A 618 6.84 3.70 -25.43
CA ASP A 618 6.37 5.07 -25.24
C ASP A 618 6.65 5.56 -23.81
N THR A 619 7.94 5.51 -23.44
CA THR A 619 8.43 5.65 -22.04
C THR A 619 9.21 6.94 -21.79
N PHE A 620 9.60 7.65 -22.85
CA PHE A 620 10.22 8.97 -22.72
C PHE A 620 9.19 10.04 -22.43
N VAL A 621 9.45 10.87 -21.42
CA VAL A 621 8.62 12.02 -21.05
C VAL A 621 9.49 13.27 -20.87
N PRO A 622 8.92 14.49 -21.05
CA PRO A 622 9.63 15.71 -20.72
C PRO A 622 10.07 15.71 -19.26
N ASP A 623 11.29 16.18 -18.97
CA ASP A 623 11.88 16.16 -17.62
C ASP A 623 10.96 16.75 -16.54
N GLN A 624 10.26 17.84 -16.84
CA GLN A 624 9.29 18.47 -15.91
C GLN A 624 8.10 17.54 -15.54
N VAL A 625 7.69 16.65 -16.45
CA VAL A 625 6.67 15.62 -16.19
C VAL A 625 7.26 14.52 -15.30
N ALA A 626 8.49 14.08 -15.58
CA ALA A 626 9.19 13.15 -14.71
C ALA A 626 9.33 13.72 -13.29
N ASP A 627 9.70 15.01 -13.15
CA ASP A 627 9.84 15.69 -11.86
C ASP A 627 8.52 15.78 -11.07
N GLU A 628 7.41 16.23 -11.68
CA GLU A 628 6.11 16.32 -10.99
C GLU A 628 5.68 14.95 -10.44
N ARG A 629 5.87 13.89 -11.24
CA ARG A 629 5.46 12.54 -10.86
C ARG A 629 6.42 11.91 -9.85
N PHE A 630 7.73 12.11 -9.99
CA PHE A 630 8.72 11.59 -9.06
C PHE A 630 8.60 12.25 -7.67
N VAL A 631 8.37 13.57 -7.61
CA VAL A 631 8.05 14.33 -6.38
C VAL A 631 6.79 13.79 -5.71
N TYR A 632 5.71 13.54 -6.47
CA TYR A 632 4.51 12.94 -5.90
C TYR A 632 4.73 11.50 -5.41
N TYR A 633 5.36 10.63 -6.19
CA TYR A 633 5.44 9.21 -5.86
C TYR A 633 6.49 8.87 -4.80
N LEU A 634 7.73 9.39 -4.94
CA LEU A 634 8.79 9.14 -3.96
C LEU A 634 8.72 10.12 -2.78
N GLY A 635 8.50 11.40 -3.04
CA GLY A 635 8.39 12.42 -1.99
C GLY A 635 7.09 12.27 -1.18
N ILE A 636 5.95 12.61 -1.79
CA ILE A 636 4.68 12.75 -1.07
C ILE A 636 4.07 11.40 -0.66
N ASN A 637 3.88 10.49 -1.61
CA ASN A 637 3.20 9.22 -1.36
C ASN A 637 4.05 8.30 -0.49
N ASN A 638 5.33 8.12 -0.85
CA ASN A 638 6.24 7.24 -0.14
C ASN A 638 6.79 7.87 1.14
N VAL A 639 7.78 8.79 1.07
CA VAL A 639 8.54 9.21 2.26
C VAL A 639 7.70 10.03 3.23
N LEU A 640 6.98 11.06 2.78
CA LEU A 640 6.11 11.84 3.65
C LEU A 640 4.96 10.97 4.20
N GLY A 641 4.37 10.09 3.38
CA GLY A 641 3.37 9.12 3.84
C GLY A 641 3.89 8.17 4.93
N LEU A 642 5.16 7.75 4.87
CA LEU A 642 5.82 6.94 5.89
C LEU A 642 6.06 7.74 7.18
N ILE A 643 6.51 9.00 7.09
CA ILE A 643 6.61 9.91 8.24
C ILE A 643 5.24 10.04 8.93
N GLY A 644 4.18 10.28 8.17
CA GLY A 644 2.81 10.34 8.68
C GLY A 644 2.32 9.04 9.31
N ALA A 645 2.80 7.88 8.84
CA ALA A 645 2.52 6.59 9.47
C ALA A 645 3.24 6.43 10.82
N PHE A 646 4.46 6.94 10.99
CA PHE A 646 5.13 7.03 12.30
C PHE A 646 4.40 7.99 13.26
N GLY A 647 4.02 9.17 12.77
CA GLY A 647 3.37 10.22 13.55
C GLY A 647 1.98 9.83 14.07
N SER A 648 1.09 9.42 13.17
CA SER A 648 -0.29 9.05 13.50
C SER A 648 -0.41 7.84 14.44
N GLN A 649 0.60 6.96 14.46
CA GLN A 649 0.72 5.84 15.41
C GLN A 649 1.55 6.19 16.67
N ARG A 650 1.94 7.47 16.83
CA ARG A 650 2.73 8.01 17.95
C ARG A 650 4.08 7.29 18.16
N LEU A 651 4.65 6.71 17.10
CA LEU A 651 5.93 5.99 17.12
C LEU A 651 7.14 6.93 17.18
N ALA A 652 7.01 8.09 16.54
CA ALA A 652 7.92 9.22 16.60
C ALA A 652 7.11 10.52 16.43
N ASP A 653 7.77 11.66 16.63
CA ASP A 653 7.28 12.96 16.19
C ASP A 653 7.53 13.14 14.68
N GLU A 654 6.60 13.75 13.94
CA GLU A 654 6.79 14.01 12.51
C GLU A 654 7.86 15.07 12.25
N GLY A 655 7.95 16.12 13.07
CA GLY A 655 8.95 17.18 12.92
C GLY A 655 10.39 16.64 13.03
N LEU A 656 10.64 15.72 13.96
CA LEU A 656 11.92 15.01 14.07
C LEU A 656 12.28 14.23 12.80
N LEU A 657 11.31 13.55 12.17
CA LEU A 657 11.56 12.77 10.96
C LEU A 657 11.63 13.66 9.70
N LEU A 658 10.86 14.75 9.63
CA LEU A 658 10.98 15.79 8.61
C LEU A 658 12.36 16.45 8.64
N ALA A 659 12.87 16.80 9.83
CA ALA A 659 14.23 17.31 9.99
C ALA A 659 15.30 16.28 9.58
N ALA A 660 15.10 15.00 9.90
CA ALA A 660 15.98 13.91 9.44
C ALA A 660 15.96 13.75 7.91
N PHE A 661 14.79 13.86 7.28
CA PHE A 661 14.64 13.79 5.83
C PHE A 661 15.23 15.02 5.13
N ARG A 662 14.99 16.24 5.65
CA ARG A 662 15.61 17.48 5.16
C ARG A 662 17.14 17.38 5.20
N ARG A 663 17.71 16.82 6.27
CA ARG A 663 19.17 16.58 6.36
C ARG A 663 19.64 15.57 5.31
N PHE A 664 18.97 14.42 5.17
CA PHE A 664 19.30 13.43 4.14
C PHE A 664 19.24 14.00 2.72
N LEU A 665 18.22 14.80 2.40
CA LEU A 665 18.11 15.48 1.09
C LEU A 665 19.25 16.50 0.89
N THR A 666 19.65 17.23 1.94
CA THR A 666 20.79 18.16 1.89
C THR A 666 22.12 17.40 1.67
N GLU A 667 22.30 16.28 2.36
CA GLU A 667 23.45 15.38 2.18
C GLU A 667 23.47 14.73 0.79
N ALA A 668 22.31 14.44 0.19
CA ALA A 668 22.19 13.96 -1.19
C ALA A 668 22.43 15.07 -2.24
N ALA A 669 22.00 16.31 -1.98
CA ALA A 669 22.14 17.44 -2.89
C ALA A 669 23.54 18.08 -2.87
N SER A 670 24.27 17.99 -1.76
CA SER A 670 25.54 18.73 -1.56
C SER A 670 26.66 17.94 -0.86
N GLY A 671 26.44 16.68 -0.47
CA GLY A 671 27.46 15.86 0.21
C GLY A 671 28.52 15.26 -0.73
N PRO A 672 29.49 14.50 -0.19
CA PRO A 672 30.56 13.89 -0.98
C PRO A 672 30.08 12.91 -2.06
N ALA A 673 28.93 12.25 -1.83
CA ALA A 673 28.23 11.40 -2.79
C ALA A 673 26.98 12.14 -3.33
N ARG A 674 27.19 13.34 -3.88
CA ARG A 674 26.13 14.18 -4.45
C ARG A 674 25.42 13.48 -5.60
N LEU A 675 24.09 13.56 -5.58
CA LEU A 675 23.20 13.19 -6.68
C LEU A 675 22.76 14.45 -7.46
N ARG A 676 22.40 14.25 -8.74
CA ARG A 676 22.05 15.28 -9.73
C ARG A 676 20.57 15.20 -10.14
N THR A 677 19.70 14.93 -9.18
CA THR A 677 18.23 14.91 -9.38
C THR A 677 17.62 16.28 -9.02
N ALA A 678 16.64 16.73 -9.80
CA ALA A 678 15.88 17.94 -9.46
C ALA A 678 14.97 17.74 -8.23
N LEU A 679 14.69 16.50 -7.82
CA LEU A 679 13.79 16.18 -6.72
C LEU A 679 14.31 16.66 -5.37
N THR A 680 15.62 16.58 -5.11
CA THR A 680 16.19 17.05 -3.83
C THR A 680 15.91 18.54 -3.63
N ASP A 681 16.23 19.32 -4.66
CA ASP A 681 16.20 20.78 -4.60
C ASP A 681 14.74 21.25 -4.59
N HIS A 682 13.86 20.61 -5.37
CA HIS A 682 12.42 20.88 -5.34
C HIS A 682 11.78 20.56 -3.98
N LEU A 683 12.16 19.46 -3.31
CA LEU A 683 11.66 19.13 -1.97
C LEU A 683 12.27 20.03 -0.86
N LEU A 684 13.46 20.58 -1.05
CA LEU A 684 14.12 21.45 -0.07
C LEU A 684 13.66 22.90 -0.15
N ASP A 685 13.44 23.43 -1.36
CA ASP A 685 13.34 24.87 -1.60
C ASP A 685 11.97 25.34 -2.10
N SER A 686 11.12 24.44 -2.62
CA SER A 686 9.76 24.83 -3.00
C SER A 686 8.85 24.98 -1.77
N PRO A 687 8.10 26.08 -1.59
CA PRO A 687 7.13 26.23 -0.51
C PRO A 687 5.88 25.35 -0.69
N VAL A 688 5.66 24.84 -1.89
CA VAL A 688 4.49 24.03 -2.26
C VAL A 688 4.87 22.85 -3.16
N LEU A 689 4.11 21.76 -3.09
CA LEU A 689 4.31 20.56 -3.89
C LEU A 689 3.05 20.23 -4.70
N ARG A 690 3.24 19.64 -5.89
CA ARG A 690 2.16 19.11 -6.73
C ARG A 690 1.76 17.73 -6.21
N CYS A 691 0.50 17.54 -5.87
CA CYS A 691 -0.02 16.29 -5.31
C CYS A 691 -1.20 15.77 -6.12
N LYS A 692 -1.20 14.47 -6.44
CA LYS A 692 -2.33 13.81 -7.08
C LYS A 692 -3.57 13.89 -6.18
N ALA A 693 -4.71 14.21 -6.78
CA ALA A 693 -5.98 14.45 -6.13
C ALA A 693 -6.93 13.28 -6.45
N ASN A 694 -6.98 12.29 -5.57
CA ASN A 694 -7.62 11.00 -5.87
C ASN A 694 -9.16 11.07 -5.82
N LEU A 695 -9.73 11.97 -5.00
CA LEU A 695 -11.17 12.23 -4.96
C LEU A 695 -11.64 13.07 -6.15
N LEU A 696 -10.93 14.14 -6.51
CA LEU A 696 -11.22 14.94 -7.70
C LEU A 696 -11.04 14.13 -9.00
N THR A 697 -10.00 13.29 -9.08
CA THR A 697 -9.80 12.37 -10.23
C THR A 697 -10.96 11.40 -10.37
N ARG A 698 -11.49 10.87 -9.25
CA ARG A 698 -12.70 10.02 -9.25
C ARG A 698 -13.93 10.78 -9.74
N LEU A 699 -14.21 11.96 -9.19
CA LEU A 699 -15.42 12.72 -9.49
C LEU A 699 -15.44 13.26 -10.93
N ARG A 700 -14.27 13.53 -11.52
CA ARG A 700 -14.16 13.84 -12.96
C ARG A 700 -14.21 12.62 -13.88
N GLY A 701 -14.33 11.41 -13.33
CA GLY A 701 -14.51 10.18 -14.09
C GLY A 701 -13.28 9.72 -14.88
N LEU A 702 -12.09 10.23 -14.55
CA LEU A 702 -10.85 9.87 -15.23
C LEU A 702 -10.49 8.41 -14.92
N ASP A 703 -10.17 7.64 -15.95
CA ASP A 703 -9.62 6.28 -15.83
C ASP A 703 -8.12 6.38 -16.14
N GLU A 704 -7.26 6.17 -15.14
CA GLU A 704 -5.81 6.40 -15.23
C GLU A 704 -5.07 5.39 -16.12
N LEU A 705 -5.81 4.52 -16.83
CA LEU A 705 -5.32 3.69 -17.95
C LEU A 705 -5.42 4.43 -19.31
N VAL A 706 -6.19 5.52 -19.39
CA VAL A 706 -6.63 6.15 -20.65
C VAL A 706 -6.21 7.61 -20.74
N GLY A 707 -5.37 7.91 -21.74
CA GLY A 707 -4.96 9.27 -22.11
C GLY A 707 -3.46 9.52 -21.96
N PRO A 708 -3.02 10.77 -22.16
CA PRO A 708 -1.64 11.20 -21.86
C PRO A 708 -1.35 11.16 -20.35
N VAL A 709 -0.11 10.83 -19.99
CA VAL A 709 0.32 10.73 -18.58
C VAL A 709 0.09 12.06 -17.85
N GLU A 710 0.27 13.18 -18.53
CA GLU A 710 0.12 14.53 -18.03
C GLU A 710 -1.30 14.78 -17.47
N THR A 711 -2.33 14.33 -18.18
CA THR A 711 -3.74 14.72 -17.98
C THR A 711 -4.64 13.61 -17.43
N GLN A 712 -4.20 12.35 -17.39
CA GLN A 712 -4.99 11.21 -16.89
C GLN A 712 -5.32 11.26 -15.38
N SER A 713 -4.87 12.29 -14.63
CA SER A 713 -5.22 12.49 -13.21
C SER A 713 -5.25 13.97 -12.85
N VAL A 714 -6.09 14.34 -11.89
CA VAL A 714 -6.11 15.69 -11.31
C VAL A 714 -4.94 15.84 -10.33
N TYR A 715 -4.24 16.98 -10.39
CA TYR A 715 -3.20 17.36 -9.43
C TYR A 715 -3.50 18.72 -8.79
N VAL A 716 -3.57 18.73 -7.46
CA VAL A 716 -3.69 19.92 -6.61
C VAL A 716 -2.32 20.39 -6.13
N THR A 717 -2.27 21.53 -5.45
CA THR A 717 -1.05 22.10 -4.87
C THR A 717 -1.20 22.11 -3.35
N ILE A 718 -0.24 21.52 -2.64
CA ILE A 718 -0.21 21.42 -1.16
C ILE A 718 0.99 22.19 -0.61
N ALA A 719 0.95 22.62 0.65
CA ALA A 719 2.13 23.18 1.33
C ALA A 719 3.24 22.12 1.48
N ASN A 720 4.50 22.52 1.40
CA ASN A 720 5.64 21.62 1.60
C ASN A 720 6.04 21.54 3.09
N PRO A 721 5.86 20.39 3.78
CA PRO A 721 6.24 20.23 5.19
C PRO A 721 7.76 20.14 5.43
N LEU A 722 8.59 20.23 4.38
CA LEU A 722 10.05 20.34 4.49
C LEU A 722 10.56 21.79 4.41
N HIS A 723 9.73 22.74 3.98
CA HIS A 723 10.09 24.16 3.87
C HIS A 723 9.78 24.96 5.15
N SER A 724 8.90 24.44 6.02
CA SER A 724 8.46 25.06 7.28
C SER A 724 9.40 24.85 8.45
#